data_AF-A0A150G9V9-F1
#
_entry.id   AF-A0A150G9V9-F1
#
_cell.length_a   1.000
_cell.length_b   1.000
_cell.length_c   1.000
_cell.angle_alpha   90.00
_cell.angle_beta   90.00
_cell.angle_gamma   90.00
#
_symmetry.space_group_name_H-M   'P 1'
#
loop_
_entity.id
_entity.type
_entity.pdbx_description
1 polymer ?
#
loop_
_entity_poly.entity_id
_entity_poly.type
_entity_poly.pdbx_seq_one_letter_code
_entity_poly.pdbx_strand_id
1 'polypeptide(L)'
;MYGKWPEGQYKEHMDEYRKRVTAAGHMWGLPKTDEELLDVYYFLRNRTQVPTAPGWTPERDRCPAGCHLHGTCNQELGRCDCPRGRTGPNCATPLATTCRDWCQHDGQCYRLIREWCINECNDRGTCVGGVCHCYPGYFGSDCSLSIDWDGTQGGGGKPNATVILAGLGYSPNPRGPRIYIYEFPPQFHLWGLLWLDRPLNIILWERIISLGLRTADPEEADYFFFAGCGRGCNQWDEKFKYIMEHYSKYWNRRNGRDHLITHPGDWGRCEKTWKEESAPFIANLTFLHHWGISIDRSKELQHDLFNACHIPNQDIVVPVLCGDLYGQFEQNVWHPSRKANPVNKTVLASLAGSICGWNSAEEPPCRNKFYSLGVRAALWQLRDQPGFHIAKRVPALGASMAASEFCFAPTGAGHGKRNVVSVTLGCIPVIISDHVAQPYEPFLDWNDFGVWIPEGHIDDTEFILRGFTAAQKAEKMEKLFCAARHVAYTSVFGGLFAGDTGEYDAVATLINILRARLRNPGVPDHQLMGLDKEFADFMACKPRLASAGGSRAGAPAAPPMPVAGVTHERGATTDDTNFPTRTVTTAAWIRAANGASAGNDTDSSGVSLSRRGDLCTFNGKVMWYADHNVPPPTQDEIDQHLRNGFCAPKNANRPGNFFPGGSVTCPPTGPITRCAQLV
;
A
#
# COMPACT_ATOMS: atom_id res chain seq x y z
N MET A 1 -10.67 -21.59 12.17
CA MET A 1 -9.47 -21.72 11.30
C MET A 1 -9.66 -20.81 10.11
N TYR A 2 -8.60 -20.12 9.69
CA TYR A 2 -8.64 -19.20 8.54
C TYR A 2 -8.81 -20.03 7.26
N GLY A 3 -9.83 -19.72 6.46
CA GLY A 3 -10.23 -20.50 5.29
C GLY A 3 -11.77 -20.60 5.22
N LYS A 4 -12.35 -20.35 4.05
CA LYS A 4 -13.77 -20.60 3.79
C LYS A 4 -13.96 -22.11 3.63
N TRP A 5 -14.16 -22.81 4.75
CA TRP A 5 -14.44 -24.24 4.74
C TRP A 5 -15.95 -24.48 4.67
N PRO A 6 -16.44 -25.45 3.87
CA PRO A 6 -17.84 -25.84 3.92
C PRO A 6 -18.20 -26.28 5.36
N GLU A 7 -19.18 -25.63 6.00
CA GLU A 7 -19.48 -25.80 7.43
C GLU A 7 -19.75 -27.26 7.83
N GLY A 8 -20.40 -28.03 6.94
CA GLY A 8 -20.69 -29.45 7.16
C GLY A 8 -19.44 -30.34 7.23
N GLN A 9 -18.52 -30.21 6.27
CA GLN A 9 -17.28 -31.01 6.23
C GLN A 9 -16.30 -30.61 7.33
N TYR A 10 -16.29 -29.33 7.72
CA TYR A 10 -15.42 -28.84 8.78
C TYR A 10 -15.71 -29.54 10.11
N LYS A 11 -17.00 -29.69 10.47
CA LYS A 11 -17.40 -30.32 11.74
C LYS A 11 -16.98 -31.79 11.80
N GLU A 12 -17.20 -32.55 10.73
CA GLU A 12 -16.86 -33.97 10.63
C GLU A 12 -15.34 -34.19 10.77
N HIS A 13 -14.53 -33.45 10.01
CA HIS A 13 -13.08 -33.59 10.07
C HIS A 13 -12.51 -33.13 11.43
N MET A 14 -13.11 -32.13 12.06
CA MET A 14 -12.72 -31.72 13.42
C MET A 14 -13.01 -32.81 14.46
N ASP A 15 -14.10 -33.56 14.30
CA ASP A 15 -14.42 -34.71 15.16
C ASP A 15 -13.49 -35.90 14.91
N GLU A 16 -13.04 -36.13 13.68
CA GLU A 16 -11.98 -37.10 13.37
C GLU A 16 -10.65 -36.69 14.00
N TYR A 17 -10.26 -35.42 13.88
CA TYR A 17 -9.04 -34.90 14.47
C TYR A 17 -9.05 -35.03 16.00
N ARG A 18 -10.18 -34.72 16.65
CA ARG A 18 -10.41 -34.96 18.09
C ARG A 18 -10.13 -36.39 18.50
N LYS A 19 -10.68 -37.36 17.76
CA LYS A 19 -10.45 -38.79 18.00
C LYS A 19 -8.96 -39.15 17.85
N ARG A 20 -8.28 -38.64 16.82
CA ARG A 20 -6.83 -38.85 16.61
C ARG A 20 -5.99 -38.31 17.76
N VAL A 21 -6.23 -37.07 18.19
CA VAL A 21 -5.50 -36.44 19.32
C VAL A 21 -5.72 -37.23 20.61
N THR A 22 -6.97 -37.65 20.86
CA THR A 22 -7.34 -38.44 22.05
C THR A 22 -6.68 -39.82 22.02
N ALA A 23 -6.65 -40.48 20.86
CA ALA A 23 -6.00 -41.78 20.67
C ALA A 23 -4.46 -41.71 20.83
N ALA A 24 -3.85 -40.57 20.54
CA ALA A 24 -2.43 -40.31 20.79
C ALA A 24 -2.11 -39.97 22.27
N GLY A 25 -3.10 -40.03 23.18
CA GLY A 25 -2.91 -39.77 24.61
C GLY A 25 -2.88 -38.29 24.98
N HIS A 26 -3.21 -37.39 24.05
CA HIS A 26 -3.27 -35.96 24.30
C HIS A 26 -4.71 -35.53 24.65
N MET A 27 -4.86 -34.66 25.66
CA MET A 27 -6.17 -34.06 25.95
C MET A 27 -6.60 -33.13 24.83
N TRP A 28 -7.82 -33.30 24.33
CA TRP A 28 -8.41 -32.37 23.38
C TRP A 28 -8.55 -30.97 23.98
N GLY A 29 -8.08 -29.96 23.26
CA GLY A 29 -8.19 -28.54 23.61
C GLY A 29 -8.04 -27.64 22.38
N LEU A 30 -8.30 -26.34 22.56
CA LEU A 30 -7.93 -25.35 21.55
C LEU A 30 -6.41 -25.41 21.34
N PRO A 31 -5.90 -25.36 20.08
CA PRO A 31 -4.47 -25.30 19.81
C PRO A 31 -3.81 -24.20 20.65
N LYS A 32 -2.81 -24.56 21.44
CA LYS A 32 -2.10 -23.69 22.38
C LYS A 32 -0.79 -23.20 21.80
N THR A 33 -0.21 -23.94 20.87
CA THR A 33 0.97 -23.52 20.10
C THR A 33 0.62 -23.34 18.63
N ASP A 34 1.47 -22.61 17.93
CA ASP A 34 1.31 -22.43 16.50
C ASP A 34 1.65 -23.71 15.71
N GLU A 35 2.50 -24.59 16.25
CA GLU A 35 2.73 -25.92 15.66
C GLU A 35 1.46 -26.77 15.71
N GLU A 36 0.76 -26.77 16.85
CA GLU A 36 -0.53 -27.45 17.00
C GLU A 36 -1.58 -26.88 16.03
N LEU A 37 -1.61 -25.55 15.84
CA LEU A 37 -2.55 -24.92 14.89
C LEU A 37 -2.25 -25.33 13.45
N LEU A 38 -0.97 -25.37 13.06
CA LEU A 38 -0.54 -25.83 11.74
C LEU A 38 -0.86 -27.32 11.52
N ASP A 39 -0.67 -28.18 12.52
CA ASP A 39 -1.04 -29.60 12.39
C ASP A 39 -2.54 -29.75 12.14
N VAL A 40 -3.40 -29.03 12.88
CA VAL A 40 -4.85 -29.05 12.63
C VAL A 40 -5.17 -28.52 11.22
N TYR A 41 -4.53 -27.42 10.81
CA TYR A 41 -4.74 -26.83 9.49
C TYR A 41 -4.43 -27.83 8.37
N TYR A 42 -3.25 -28.45 8.38
CA TYR A 42 -2.85 -29.42 7.36
C TYR A 42 -3.70 -30.69 7.42
N PHE A 43 -4.11 -31.12 8.62
CA PHE A 43 -5.03 -32.24 8.80
C PHE A 43 -6.37 -31.99 8.10
N LEU A 44 -6.97 -30.82 8.34
CA LEU A 44 -8.24 -30.43 7.70
C LEU A 44 -8.07 -30.25 6.20
N ARG A 45 -7.01 -29.55 5.77
CA ARG A 45 -6.71 -29.28 4.37
C ARG A 45 -6.62 -30.55 3.53
N ASN A 46 -6.03 -31.61 4.06
CA ASN A 46 -5.91 -32.89 3.36
C ASN A 46 -7.25 -33.61 3.15
N ARG A 47 -8.27 -33.29 3.94
CA ARG A 47 -9.57 -34.01 3.94
C ARG A 47 -10.70 -33.21 3.30
N THR A 48 -10.49 -31.93 3.09
CA THR A 48 -11.51 -31.02 2.59
C THR A 48 -11.34 -30.80 1.10
N GLN A 49 -12.45 -30.90 0.37
CA GLN A 49 -12.45 -30.51 -1.03
C GLN A 49 -12.32 -28.99 -1.11
N VAL A 50 -11.36 -28.52 -1.90
CA VAL A 50 -11.07 -27.10 -2.08
C VAL A 50 -11.30 -26.71 -3.54
N PRO A 51 -11.60 -25.44 -3.83
CA PRO A 51 -11.69 -24.97 -5.21
C PRO A 51 -10.39 -25.24 -5.97
N THR A 52 -10.45 -25.26 -7.30
CA THR A 52 -9.27 -25.40 -8.18
C THR A 52 -9.33 -24.36 -9.29
N ALA A 53 -8.19 -24.11 -9.95
CA ALA A 53 -8.18 -23.28 -11.14
C ALA A 53 -8.94 -23.95 -12.31
N PRO A 54 -9.62 -23.18 -13.17
CA PRO A 54 -10.26 -23.72 -14.36
C PRO A 54 -9.28 -24.55 -15.20
N GLY A 55 -9.71 -25.76 -15.61
CA GLY A 55 -8.90 -26.65 -16.43
C GLY A 55 -7.74 -27.36 -15.70
N TRP A 56 -7.55 -27.12 -14.39
CA TRP A 56 -6.55 -27.84 -13.60
C TRP A 56 -6.99 -29.28 -13.33
N THR A 57 -6.05 -30.21 -13.51
CA THR A 57 -6.17 -31.60 -13.07
C THR A 57 -4.82 -32.07 -12.50
N PRO A 58 -4.78 -33.12 -11.66
CA PRO A 58 -3.52 -33.64 -11.12
C PRO A 58 -2.49 -34.02 -12.19
N GLU A 59 -2.94 -34.51 -13.34
CA GLU A 59 -2.06 -34.93 -14.46
C GLU A 59 -1.39 -33.75 -15.17
N ARG A 60 -1.97 -32.56 -15.03
CA ARG A 60 -1.46 -31.33 -15.63
C ARG A 60 -0.67 -30.46 -14.65
N ASP A 61 -0.54 -30.92 -13.41
CA ASP A 61 0.22 -30.26 -12.37
C ASP A 61 1.73 -30.40 -12.63
N ARG A 62 2.49 -29.31 -12.47
CA ARG A 62 3.92 -29.29 -12.81
C ARG A 62 4.86 -29.49 -11.62
N CYS A 63 4.31 -29.58 -10.41
CA CYS A 63 5.09 -29.67 -9.17
C CYS A 63 5.18 -31.08 -8.60
N PRO A 64 6.12 -31.34 -7.68
CA PRO A 64 6.22 -32.61 -6.98
C PRO A 64 4.94 -33.01 -6.25
N ALA A 65 4.66 -34.32 -6.21
CA ALA A 65 3.50 -34.87 -5.52
C ALA A 65 3.45 -34.44 -4.04
N GLY A 66 2.26 -34.09 -3.58
CA GLY A 66 2.04 -33.60 -2.21
C GLY A 66 2.33 -32.11 -2.01
N CYS A 67 2.78 -31.37 -3.04
CA CYS A 67 3.02 -29.94 -2.92
C CYS A 67 1.80 -29.17 -2.40
N HIS A 68 0.62 -29.35 -3.03
CA HIS A 68 -0.62 -28.66 -2.64
C HIS A 68 -1.10 -28.95 -1.21
N LEU A 69 -0.58 -30.01 -0.57
CA LEU A 69 -0.88 -30.32 0.83
C LEU A 69 -0.14 -29.38 1.78
N HIS A 70 1.08 -29.00 1.44
CA HIS A 70 2.01 -28.33 2.37
C HIS A 70 2.51 -26.98 1.87
N GLY A 71 2.27 -26.63 0.62
CA GLY A 71 2.69 -25.38 -0.01
C GLY A 71 1.92 -25.08 -1.28
N THR A 72 2.41 -24.10 -2.03
CA THR A 72 1.79 -23.61 -3.27
C THR A 72 2.61 -24.10 -4.45
N CYS A 73 2.00 -24.79 -5.41
CA CYS A 73 2.70 -25.15 -6.64
C CYS A 73 2.86 -23.91 -7.54
N ASN A 74 4.09 -23.45 -7.74
CA ASN A 74 4.39 -22.45 -8.76
C ASN A 74 4.38 -23.14 -10.14
N GLN A 75 3.27 -23.01 -10.86
CA GLN A 75 3.05 -23.72 -12.13
C GLN A 75 3.98 -23.23 -13.25
N GLU A 76 4.45 -21.99 -13.18
CA GLU A 76 5.38 -21.45 -14.18
C GLU A 76 6.74 -22.14 -14.09
N LEU A 77 7.22 -22.40 -12.87
CA LEU A 77 8.56 -22.90 -12.60
C LEU A 77 8.62 -24.37 -12.18
N GLY A 78 7.48 -25.01 -11.94
CA GLY A 78 7.40 -26.40 -11.45
C GLY A 78 7.98 -26.59 -10.05
N ARG A 79 8.08 -25.53 -9.24
CA ARG A 79 8.61 -25.58 -7.87
C ARG A 79 7.50 -25.50 -6.83
N CYS A 80 7.68 -26.14 -5.68
CA CYS A 80 6.78 -25.96 -4.55
C CYS A 80 7.25 -24.78 -3.66
N ASP A 81 6.39 -23.77 -3.54
CA ASP A 81 6.61 -22.61 -2.69
C ASP A 81 6.18 -22.92 -1.26
N CYS A 82 7.17 -23.07 -0.39
CA CYS A 82 6.95 -23.50 0.98
C CYS A 82 6.51 -22.35 1.90
N PRO A 83 5.46 -22.57 2.72
CA PRO A 83 5.11 -21.65 3.77
C PRO A 83 6.17 -21.66 4.87
N ARG A 84 6.08 -20.69 5.77
CA ARG A 84 7.02 -20.53 6.90
C ARG A 84 7.08 -21.82 7.72
N GLY A 85 8.29 -22.22 8.10
CA GLY A 85 8.53 -23.42 8.92
C GLY A 85 8.49 -24.75 8.15
N ARG A 86 8.40 -24.73 6.82
CA ARG A 86 8.46 -25.92 5.96
C ARG A 86 9.51 -25.78 4.87
N THR A 87 10.04 -26.91 4.41
CA THR A 87 11.08 -27.02 3.38
C THR A 87 10.98 -28.35 2.62
N GLY A 88 11.89 -28.54 1.66
CA GLY A 88 11.94 -29.71 0.79
C GLY A 88 11.13 -29.54 -0.50
N PRO A 89 11.22 -30.50 -1.44
CA PRO A 89 10.68 -30.37 -2.80
C PRO A 89 9.15 -30.23 -2.86
N ASN A 90 8.43 -30.73 -1.85
CA ASN A 90 6.97 -30.62 -1.73
C ASN A 90 6.53 -30.02 -0.38
N CYS A 91 7.45 -29.39 0.34
CA CYS A 91 7.19 -28.73 1.64
C CYS A 91 6.73 -29.67 2.78
N ALA A 92 6.83 -31.00 2.62
CA ALA A 92 6.44 -31.94 3.67
C ALA A 92 7.33 -31.88 4.91
N THR A 93 8.59 -31.45 4.76
CA THR A 93 9.59 -31.45 5.83
C THR A 93 9.49 -30.18 6.68
N PRO A 94 9.38 -30.29 8.02
CA PRO A 94 9.53 -29.14 8.92
C PRO A 94 10.93 -28.51 8.80
N LEU A 95 11.02 -27.19 8.86
CA LEU A 95 12.31 -26.49 8.82
C LEU A 95 13.05 -26.68 10.17
N ALA A 96 14.23 -27.28 10.12
CA ALA A 96 14.99 -27.69 11.31
C ALA A 96 15.70 -26.54 12.06
N THR A 97 15.89 -25.38 11.41
CA THR A 97 16.60 -24.22 11.96
C THR A 97 15.62 -23.19 12.53
N THR A 98 16.08 -22.41 13.52
CA THR A 98 15.33 -21.21 13.94
C THR A 98 15.21 -20.25 12.75
N CYS A 99 14.08 -19.54 12.61
CA CYS A 99 13.90 -18.64 11.48
C CYS A 99 14.64 -17.30 11.65
N ARG A 100 15.52 -17.22 12.67
CA ARG A 100 16.40 -16.08 12.94
C ARG A 100 17.30 -15.75 11.75
N ASP A 101 17.78 -16.76 11.03
CA ASP A 101 18.63 -16.62 9.84
C ASP A 101 17.88 -15.99 8.64
N TRP A 102 16.55 -15.92 8.72
CA TRP A 102 15.66 -15.34 7.72
C TRP A 102 15.16 -13.95 8.14
N CYS A 103 15.98 -13.24 8.93
CA CYS A 103 15.75 -11.88 9.42
C CYS A 103 14.51 -11.74 10.32
N GLN A 104 14.39 -12.64 11.30
CA GLN A 104 13.27 -12.62 12.25
C GLN A 104 13.75 -12.26 13.65
N HIS A 105 13.31 -11.10 14.14
CA HIS A 105 13.69 -10.58 15.46
C HIS A 105 13.31 -11.51 16.63
N ASP A 106 12.28 -12.34 16.47
CA ASP A 106 11.86 -13.31 17.50
C ASP A 106 12.42 -14.74 17.28
N GLY A 107 13.01 -15.03 16.12
CA GLY A 107 13.59 -16.33 15.77
C GLY A 107 12.59 -17.50 15.66
N GLN A 108 11.28 -17.27 15.80
CA GLN A 108 10.29 -18.33 15.84
C GLN A 108 9.78 -18.67 14.42
N CYS A 109 9.94 -19.92 13.97
CA CYS A 109 9.44 -20.33 12.65
C CYS A 109 7.93 -20.51 12.58
N TYR A 110 7.32 -20.82 13.72
CA TYR A 110 5.93 -21.22 13.74
C TYR A 110 5.00 -20.06 14.03
N ARG A 111 5.50 -18.87 14.41
CA ARG A 111 4.65 -17.76 14.82
C ARG A 111 3.59 -17.46 13.75
N LEU A 112 2.36 -17.86 14.02
CA LEU A 112 1.21 -17.56 13.19
C LEU A 112 0.84 -16.13 13.49
N ILE A 113 1.52 -15.22 12.80
CA ILE A 113 1.08 -13.84 12.77
C ILE A 113 -0.27 -13.86 12.08
N ARG A 114 -1.30 -13.59 12.88
CA ARG A 114 -2.69 -13.77 12.51
C ARG A 114 -3.06 -12.75 11.43
N GLU A 115 -3.76 -13.25 10.40
CA GLU A 115 -4.72 -12.52 9.56
C GLU A 115 -4.22 -11.62 8.41
N TRP A 116 -2.94 -11.63 8.01
CA TRP A 116 -2.53 -10.72 6.94
C TRP A 116 -1.67 -11.37 5.84
N CYS A 117 -2.29 -11.55 4.66
CA CYS A 117 -1.63 -11.95 3.41
C CYS A 117 -1.93 -10.92 2.32
N ILE A 118 -1.00 -10.77 1.38
CA ILE A 118 -1.13 -9.82 0.25
C ILE A 118 -2.41 -10.13 -0.53
N ASN A 119 -3.20 -9.09 -0.80
CA ASN A 119 -4.49 -9.17 -1.50
C ASN A 119 -5.44 -10.27 -0.96
N GLU A 120 -5.28 -10.68 0.30
CA GLU A 120 -6.06 -11.78 0.89
C GLU A 120 -6.06 -13.06 0.04
N CYS A 121 -4.93 -13.36 -0.60
CA CYS A 121 -4.79 -14.49 -1.51
C CYS A 121 -5.81 -14.48 -2.65
N ASN A 122 -6.37 -13.32 -3.00
CA ASN A 122 -7.41 -13.11 -4.01
C ASN A 122 -8.61 -14.08 -3.88
N ASP A 123 -8.94 -14.51 -2.66
CA ASP A 123 -9.94 -15.55 -2.37
C ASP A 123 -9.67 -16.91 -3.07
N ARG A 124 -8.43 -17.15 -3.52
CA ARG A 124 -7.95 -18.36 -4.23
C ARG A 124 -6.97 -19.18 -3.40
N GLY A 125 -6.97 -18.99 -2.09
CA GLY A 125 -6.07 -19.64 -1.18
C GLY A 125 -6.44 -19.39 0.26
N THR A 126 -5.69 -20.01 1.14
CA THR A 126 -5.79 -19.79 2.58
C THR A 126 -4.55 -19.05 3.07
N CYS A 127 -4.73 -18.00 3.87
CA CYS A 127 -3.61 -17.30 4.49
C CYS A 127 -3.05 -18.13 5.67
N VAL A 128 -1.79 -18.53 5.57
CA VAL A 128 -1.09 -19.35 6.57
C VAL A 128 0.17 -18.62 7.00
N GLY A 129 0.12 -17.99 8.17
CA GLY A 129 1.29 -17.31 8.76
C GLY A 129 1.87 -16.19 7.89
N GLY A 130 1.01 -15.43 7.20
CA GLY A 130 1.40 -14.34 6.30
C GLY A 130 1.82 -14.76 4.89
N VAL A 131 1.68 -16.05 4.56
CA VAL A 131 1.93 -16.61 3.22
C VAL A 131 0.64 -17.20 2.66
N CYS A 132 0.36 -16.96 1.39
CA CYS A 132 -0.77 -17.57 0.71
C CYS A 132 -0.50 -19.03 0.35
N HIS A 133 -1.28 -19.94 0.95
CA HIS A 133 -1.37 -21.33 0.52
C HIS A 133 -2.48 -21.45 -0.54
N CYS A 134 -2.09 -21.37 -1.81
CA CYS A 134 -3.03 -21.30 -2.92
C CYS A 134 -3.77 -22.63 -3.13
N TYR A 135 -4.96 -22.50 -3.68
CA TYR A 135 -5.74 -23.61 -4.17
C TYR A 135 -5.12 -24.22 -5.43
N PRO A 136 -5.31 -25.53 -5.70
CA PRO A 136 -4.63 -26.18 -6.81
C PRO A 136 -4.86 -25.50 -8.16
N GLY A 137 -3.77 -25.32 -8.91
CA GLY A 137 -3.74 -24.59 -10.19
C GLY A 137 -3.58 -23.07 -10.08
N TYR A 138 -3.83 -22.48 -8.90
CA TYR A 138 -3.50 -21.08 -8.61
C TYR A 138 -2.12 -20.97 -7.94
N PHE A 139 -1.42 -19.89 -8.22
CA PHE A 139 -0.08 -19.64 -7.70
C PHE A 139 0.29 -18.16 -7.68
N GLY A 140 1.53 -17.89 -7.30
CA GLY A 140 2.04 -16.57 -7.01
C GLY A 140 1.80 -16.19 -5.55
N SER A 141 2.55 -15.21 -5.05
CA SER A 141 2.55 -14.87 -3.62
C SER A 141 1.20 -14.43 -3.05
N ASP A 142 0.26 -14.03 -3.91
CA ASP A 142 -1.10 -13.65 -3.56
C ASP A 142 -2.16 -14.51 -4.29
N CYS A 143 -1.78 -15.66 -4.87
CA CYS A 143 -2.66 -16.53 -5.67
C CYS A 143 -3.36 -15.85 -6.86
N SER A 144 -2.81 -14.73 -7.35
CA SER A 144 -3.38 -14.02 -8.50
C SER A 144 -3.08 -14.71 -9.83
N LEU A 145 -2.12 -15.62 -9.90
CA LEU A 145 -1.73 -16.31 -11.13
C LEU A 145 -2.41 -17.68 -11.25
N SER A 146 -2.69 -18.06 -12.48
CA SER A 146 -2.93 -19.44 -12.91
C SER A 146 -2.39 -19.55 -14.33
N ILE A 147 -2.21 -20.74 -14.87
CA ILE A 147 -2.09 -20.90 -16.34
C ILE A 147 -3.49 -20.98 -16.98
N ASP A 148 -3.55 -20.77 -18.28
CA ASP A 148 -4.72 -20.86 -19.14
C ASP A 148 -4.52 -22.09 -20.03
N TRP A 149 -4.94 -23.25 -19.52
CA TRP A 149 -4.63 -24.55 -20.10
C TRP A 149 -5.23 -24.74 -21.50
N ASP A 150 -6.40 -24.15 -21.73
CA ASP A 150 -7.18 -24.26 -22.96
C ASP A 150 -7.14 -22.98 -23.81
N GLY A 151 -6.56 -21.89 -23.32
CA GLY A 151 -6.49 -20.60 -24.02
C GLY A 151 -7.79 -19.80 -23.92
N THR A 152 -8.71 -20.15 -23.02
CA THR A 152 -10.03 -19.49 -22.89
C THR A 152 -10.08 -18.43 -21.79
N GLN A 153 -9.06 -18.34 -20.94
CA GLN A 153 -9.05 -17.56 -19.69
C GLN A 153 -8.27 -16.24 -19.78
N GLY A 154 -8.09 -15.70 -20.99
CA GLY A 154 -7.47 -14.39 -21.19
C GLY A 154 -5.97 -14.41 -21.53
N GLY A 155 -5.37 -15.58 -21.77
CA GLY A 155 -3.97 -15.73 -22.23
C GLY A 155 -3.74 -15.34 -23.69
N GLY A 156 -4.55 -14.42 -24.24
CA GLY A 156 -4.52 -14.06 -25.65
C GLY A 156 -4.84 -15.22 -26.60
N GLY A 157 -5.60 -16.22 -26.14
CA GLY A 157 -5.91 -17.43 -26.91
C GLY A 157 -4.80 -18.47 -26.94
N LYS A 158 -3.70 -18.26 -26.21
CA LYS A 158 -2.55 -19.19 -26.18
C LYS A 158 -2.74 -20.23 -25.06
N PRO A 159 -2.84 -21.53 -25.39
CA PRO A 159 -2.85 -22.58 -24.38
C PRO A 159 -1.55 -22.58 -23.57
N ASN A 160 -1.65 -23.00 -22.30
CA ASN A 160 -0.57 -23.09 -21.34
C ASN A 160 0.11 -21.75 -20.97
N ALA A 161 -0.52 -20.61 -21.25
CA ALA A 161 0.00 -19.29 -20.88
C ALA A 161 -0.34 -18.92 -19.44
N THR A 162 0.55 -18.24 -18.71
CA THR A 162 0.20 -17.68 -17.40
C THR A 162 -0.77 -16.50 -17.56
N VAL A 163 -1.82 -16.47 -16.75
CA VAL A 163 -2.86 -15.45 -16.73
C VAL A 163 -3.08 -14.90 -15.33
N ILE A 164 -3.47 -13.63 -15.26
CA ILE A 164 -3.73 -12.91 -14.02
C ILE A 164 -5.23 -12.93 -13.75
N LEU A 165 -5.62 -13.38 -12.55
CA LEU A 165 -6.98 -13.40 -12.04
C LEU A 165 -7.99 -14.00 -13.04
N ALA A 166 -7.63 -15.17 -13.62
CA ALA A 166 -8.45 -15.92 -14.59
C ALA A 166 -9.93 -15.99 -14.22
N GLY A 167 -10.84 -15.58 -15.12
CA GLY A 167 -12.28 -15.59 -14.84
C GLY A 167 -12.79 -14.47 -13.91
N LEU A 168 -11.93 -13.57 -13.41
CA LEU A 168 -12.33 -12.41 -12.61
C LEU A 168 -12.31 -11.08 -13.39
N GLY A 169 -12.03 -11.15 -14.69
CA GLY A 169 -12.08 -9.99 -15.59
C GLY A 169 -10.94 -9.00 -15.38
N TYR A 170 -9.72 -9.51 -15.12
CA TYR A 170 -8.52 -8.68 -15.13
C TYR A 170 -8.38 -7.99 -16.48
N SER A 171 -8.22 -6.67 -16.45
CA SER A 171 -8.05 -5.87 -17.66
C SER A 171 -6.78 -5.05 -17.51
N PRO A 172 -5.77 -5.27 -18.38
CA PRO A 172 -4.58 -4.46 -18.35
C PRO A 172 -4.89 -2.99 -18.62
N ASN A 173 -4.22 -2.11 -17.89
CA ASN A 173 -4.36 -0.67 -18.06
C ASN A 173 -3.60 -0.24 -19.33
N PRO A 174 -4.31 0.27 -20.35
CA PRO A 174 -3.68 0.59 -21.64
C PRO A 174 -2.77 1.82 -21.59
N ARG A 175 -2.82 2.59 -20.50
CA ARG A 175 -2.02 3.82 -20.32
C ARG A 175 -0.86 3.65 -19.36
N GLY A 176 -0.87 2.61 -18.53
CA GLY A 176 0.17 2.38 -17.54
C GLY A 176 1.32 1.52 -18.09
N PRO A 177 2.50 1.59 -17.45
CA PRO A 177 3.56 0.63 -17.72
C PRO A 177 3.13 -0.79 -17.37
N ARG A 178 3.60 -1.77 -18.14
CA ARG A 178 3.51 -3.19 -17.78
C ARG A 178 4.61 -3.53 -16.79
N ILE A 179 4.24 -4.04 -15.62
CA ILE A 179 5.17 -4.34 -14.53
C ILE A 179 5.15 -5.83 -14.24
N TYR A 180 6.27 -6.52 -14.44
CA TYR A 180 6.41 -7.92 -14.02
C TYR A 180 6.89 -7.97 -12.57
N ILE A 181 6.24 -8.78 -11.75
CA ILE A 181 6.62 -8.98 -10.35
C ILE A 181 7.38 -10.30 -10.28
N TYR A 182 8.62 -10.27 -9.77
CA TYR A 182 9.40 -11.49 -9.61
C TYR A 182 8.76 -12.43 -8.59
N GLU A 183 8.44 -13.64 -9.04
CA GLU A 183 7.97 -14.74 -8.20
C GLU A 183 9.16 -15.42 -7.50
N PHE A 184 9.79 -14.75 -6.54
CA PHE A 184 10.85 -15.38 -5.74
C PHE A 184 10.28 -16.44 -4.81
N PRO A 185 11.09 -17.43 -4.39
CA PRO A 185 10.74 -18.29 -3.27
C PRO A 185 10.27 -17.48 -2.03
N PRO A 186 9.20 -17.91 -1.32
CA PRO A 186 8.60 -17.17 -0.22
C PRO A 186 9.57 -16.70 0.87
N GLN A 187 10.61 -17.47 1.13
CA GLN A 187 11.61 -17.18 2.15
C GLN A 187 12.44 -15.93 1.85
N PHE A 188 12.52 -15.50 0.59
CA PHE A 188 13.26 -14.30 0.21
C PHE A 188 12.43 -13.01 0.35
N HIS A 189 11.10 -13.09 0.31
CA HIS A 189 10.28 -11.89 0.28
C HIS A 189 9.01 -11.90 1.15
N LEU A 190 8.41 -13.06 1.47
CA LEU A 190 7.18 -13.17 2.28
C LEU A 190 7.44 -13.40 3.76
N TRP A 191 8.42 -14.23 4.11
CA TRP A 191 8.65 -14.64 5.51
C TRP A 191 9.06 -13.47 6.43
N GLY A 192 9.51 -12.34 5.85
CA GLY A 192 9.86 -11.11 6.55
C GLY A 192 8.84 -9.97 6.40
N LEU A 193 7.73 -10.13 5.66
CA LEU A 193 6.76 -9.04 5.44
C LEU A 193 6.08 -8.56 6.73
N LEU A 194 6.09 -9.38 7.76
CA LEU A 194 5.39 -9.14 9.02
C LEU A 194 6.15 -8.18 9.96
N TRP A 195 7.38 -7.83 9.60
CA TRP A 195 8.26 -6.92 10.35
C TRP A 195 8.53 -5.62 9.58
N LEU A 196 7.62 -5.26 8.68
CA LEU A 196 7.70 -4.00 7.95
C LEU A 196 7.30 -2.86 8.87
N ASP A 197 8.30 -2.11 9.34
CA ASP A 197 8.10 -0.79 9.97
C ASP A 197 7.31 0.15 9.03
N ARG A 198 7.38 -0.08 7.70
CA ARG A 198 6.73 0.74 6.66
C ARG A 198 6.22 -0.11 5.48
N PRO A 199 4.93 -0.03 5.10
CA PRO A 199 4.30 -0.97 4.18
C PRO A 199 4.37 -0.57 2.69
N LEU A 200 5.32 0.28 2.29
CA LEU A 200 5.40 0.77 0.91
C LEU A 200 5.48 -0.36 -0.12
N ASN A 201 6.26 -1.42 0.14
CA ASN A 201 6.37 -2.56 -0.79
C ASN A 201 5.02 -3.23 -1.02
N ILE A 202 4.28 -3.46 0.07
CA ILE A 202 2.96 -4.09 0.05
C ILE A 202 2.00 -3.24 -0.76
N ILE A 203 1.91 -1.95 -0.44
CA ILE A 203 0.99 -1.04 -1.11
C ILE A 203 1.27 -1.01 -2.60
N LEU A 204 2.54 -0.87 -3.00
CA LEU A 204 2.87 -0.88 -4.41
C LEU A 204 2.51 -2.22 -5.07
N TRP A 205 2.77 -3.34 -4.41
CA TRP A 205 2.39 -4.66 -4.95
C TRP A 205 0.88 -4.78 -5.17
N GLU A 206 0.07 -4.50 -4.14
CA GLU A 206 -1.39 -4.55 -4.23
C GLU A 206 -1.93 -3.60 -5.31
N ARG A 207 -1.31 -2.41 -5.43
CA ARG A 207 -1.71 -1.41 -6.42
C ARG A 207 -1.25 -1.72 -7.84
N ILE A 208 -0.10 -2.36 -8.05
CA ILE A 208 0.31 -2.85 -9.38
C ILE A 208 -0.74 -3.81 -9.96
N ILE A 209 -1.35 -4.65 -9.11
CA ILE A 209 -2.39 -5.58 -9.55
C ILE A 209 -3.72 -4.85 -9.75
N SER A 210 -4.24 -4.16 -8.73
CA SER A 210 -5.55 -3.51 -8.81
C SER A 210 -5.65 -2.41 -9.87
N LEU A 211 -4.54 -1.74 -10.21
CA LEU A 211 -4.48 -0.73 -11.29
C LEU A 211 -4.30 -1.33 -12.69
N GLY A 212 -4.28 -2.66 -12.84
CA GLY A 212 -4.11 -3.32 -14.14
C GLY A 212 -2.70 -3.19 -14.72
N LEU A 213 -1.68 -2.97 -13.88
CA LEU A 213 -0.29 -2.74 -14.33
C LEU A 213 0.53 -4.03 -14.39
N ARG A 214 0.16 -5.05 -13.61
CA ARG A 214 0.84 -6.34 -13.61
C ARG A 214 0.81 -7.01 -14.99
N THR A 215 1.94 -7.55 -15.43
CA THR A 215 1.99 -8.53 -16.53
C THR A 215 2.41 -9.89 -16.00
N ALA A 216 1.86 -10.95 -16.60
CA ALA A 216 2.28 -12.34 -16.38
C ALA A 216 3.35 -12.79 -17.39
N ASP A 217 3.51 -12.05 -18.49
CA ASP A 217 4.57 -12.31 -19.48
C ASP A 217 5.73 -11.31 -19.24
N PRO A 218 6.91 -11.80 -18.81
CA PRO A 218 8.08 -10.94 -18.62
C PRO A 218 8.63 -10.33 -19.92
N GLU A 219 8.30 -10.87 -21.09
CA GLU A 219 8.69 -10.26 -22.38
C GLU A 219 7.93 -8.95 -22.64
N GLU A 220 6.69 -8.84 -22.16
CA GLU A 220 5.85 -7.63 -22.28
C GLU A 220 6.17 -6.57 -21.22
N ALA A 221 7.07 -6.86 -20.27
CA ALA A 221 7.33 -5.99 -19.14
C ALA A 221 8.14 -4.75 -19.54
N ASP A 222 7.63 -3.57 -19.18
CA ASP A 222 8.37 -2.30 -19.23
C ASP A 222 9.30 -2.15 -18.03
N TYR A 223 8.83 -2.60 -16.86
CA TYR A 223 9.57 -2.61 -15.59
C TYR A 223 9.44 -3.94 -14.87
N PHE A 224 10.43 -4.24 -14.03
CA PHE A 224 10.44 -5.38 -13.12
C PHE A 224 10.39 -4.91 -11.68
N PHE A 225 9.58 -5.53 -10.83
CA PHE A 225 9.43 -5.14 -9.42
C PHE A 225 9.99 -6.20 -8.47
N PHE A 226 10.84 -5.77 -7.55
CA PHE A 226 11.44 -6.62 -6.51
C PHE A 226 10.51 -6.63 -5.30
N ALA A 227 9.63 -7.61 -5.28
CA ALA A 227 8.78 -7.88 -4.12
C ALA A 227 9.62 -8.15 -2.85
N GLY A 228 9.12 -7.69 -1.70
CA GLY A 228 9.68 -7.95 -0.37
C GLY A 228 10.10 -6.71 0.42
N CYS A 229 10.67 -6.91 1.60
CA CYS A 229 11.15 -5.79 2.40
C CYS A 229 12.25 -5.02 1.65
N GLY A 230 12.47 -3.75 1.98
CA GLY A 230 13.69 -3.01 1.59
C GLY A 230 14.73 -3.00 2.70
N ARG A 231 14.23 -2.85 3.94
CA ARG A 231 14.94 -2.52 5.17
C ARG A 231 15.22 -3.77 6.01
N GLY A 232 16.49 -4.12 6.20
CA GLY A 232 16.93 -5.11 7.21
C GLY A 232 16.58 -6.58 7.01
N CYS A 233 15.63 -6.94 6.13
CA CYS A 233 15.11 -8.33 6.05
C CYS A 233 15.20 -8.97 4.67
N ASN A 234 16.33 -8.83 3.97
CA ASN A 234 16.42 -9.30 2.59
C ASN A 234 17.72 -10.02 2.32
N GLN A 235 17.52 -11.27 1.93
CA GLN A 235 18.45 -12.13 1.24
C GLN A 235 18.66 -11.62 -0.19
N TRP A 236 19.20 -10.40 -0.31
CA TRP A 236 19.38 -9.72 -1.59
C TRP A 236 20.34 -10.47 -2.49
N ASP A 237 21.42 -11.01 -1.91
CA ASP A 237 22.39 -11.80 -2.66
C ASP A 237 21.70 -13.04 -3.26
N GLU A 238 20.84 -13.69 -2.48
CA GLU A 238 20.04 -14.84 -2.92
C GLU A 238 19.00 -14.44 -3.96
N LYS A 239 18.35 -13.28 -3.82
CA LYS A 239 17.44 -12.75 -4.85
C LYS A 239 18.17 -12.45 -6.16
N PHE A 240 19.37 -11.87 -6.11
CA PHE A 240 20.16 -11.60 -7.31
C PHE A 240 20.64 -12.89 -7.97
N LYS A 241 21.16 -13.84 -7.18
CA LYS A 241 21.49 -15.19 -7.68
C LYS A 241 20.29 -15.82 -8.37
N TYR A 242 19.13 -15.79 -7.71
CA TYR A 242 17.87 -16.32 -8.25
C TYR A 242 17.47 -15.63 -9.57
N ILE A 243 17.59 -14.31 -9.66
CA ILE A 243 17.34 -13.58 -10.92
C ILE A 243 18.32 -13.99 -12.00
N MET A 244 19.61 -14.12 -11.68
CA MET A 244 20.60 -14.49 -12.70
C MET A 244 20.42 -15.94 -13.17
N GLU A 245 20.02 -16.84 -12.29
CA GLU A 245 19.75 -18.24 -12.62
C GLU A 245 18.50 -18.41 -13.50
N HIS A 246 17.41 -17.70 -13.19
CA HIS A 246 16.11 -17.95 -13.82
C HIS A 246 15.65 -16.85 -14.78
N TYR A 247 16.17 -15.63 -14.65
CA TYR A 247 15.68 -14.42 -15.32
C TYR A 247 16.81 -13.53 -15.88
N SER A 248 18.04 -14.06 -16.05
CA SER A 248 19.20 -13.27 -16.51
C SER A 248 18.96 -12.57 -17.82
N LYS A 249 18.20 -13.16 -18.75
CA LYS A 249 17.77 -12.52 -20.00
C LYS A 249 17.16 -11.14 -19.75
N TYR A 250 16.25 -11.04 -18.78
CA TYR A 250 15.51 -9.82 -18.49
C TYR A 250 16.33 -8.81 -17.71
N TRP A 251 17.16 -9.28 -16.77
CA TRP A 251 18.12 -8.41 -16.09
C TRP A 251 19.10 -7.75 -17.08
N ASN A 252 19.70 -8.56 -17.95
CA ASN A 252 20.73 -8.13 -18.89
C ASN A 252 20.19 -7.18 -19.98
N ARG A 253 18.87 -7.14 -20.22
CA ARG A 253 18.23 -6.27 -21.21
C ARG A 253 18.60 -4.79 -21.03
N ARG A 254 18.62 -4.31 -19.79
CA ARG A 254 19.04 -2.93 -19.45
C ARG A 254 20.00 -2.86 -18.28
N ASN A 255 20.60 -4.00 -17.93
CA ASN A 255 21.51 -4.16 -16.80
C ASN A 255 20.88 -3.69 -15.47
N GLY A 256 19.61 -4.00 -15.25
CA GLY A 256 18.85 -3.64 -14.03
C GLY A 256 18.23 -2.24 -14.00
N ARG A 257 18.41 -1.39 -15.03
CA ARG A 257 17.85 -0.03 -15.04
C ARG A 257 16.32 0.05 -15.11
N ASP A 258 15.69 -1.01 -15.56
CA ASP A 258 14.23 -1.21 -15.58
C ASP A 258 13.73 -1.98 -14.35
N HIS A 259 14.56 -2.16 -13.33
CA HIS A 259 14.24 -2.92 -12.13
C HIS A 259 14.02 -1.97 -10.95
N LEU A 260 12.83 -2.06 -10.38
CA LEU A 260 12.31 -1.23 -9.29
C LEU A 260 12.43 -1.97 -7.96
N ILE A 261 12.95 -1.28 -6.95
CA ILE A 261 13.08 -1.79 -5.59
C ILE A 261 12.56 -0.74 -4.60
N THR A 262 11.79 -1.16 -3.59
CA THR A 262 11.45 -0.27 -2.48
C THR A 262 12.50 -0.36 -1.38
N HIS A 263 12.91 0.79 -0.85
CA HIS A 263 13.74 0.87 0.35
C HIS A 263 13.21 1.94 1.30
N PRO A 264 12.19 1.62 2.12
CA PRO A 264 11.50 2.61 2.95
C PRO A 264 12.26 3.00 4.23
N GLY A 265 13.54 2.64 4.32
CA GLY A 265 14.43 3.02 5.42
C GLY A 265 14.51 4.52 5.71
N ASP A 266 14.91 4.87 6.93
CA ASP A 266 15.16 6.25 7.35
C ASP A 266 16.22 6.90 6.47
N TRP A 267 17.30 6.18 6.15
CA TRP A 267 18.38 6.64 5.26
C TRP A 267 18.32 6.08 3.83
N GLY A 268 17.18 5.53 3.39
CA GLY A 268 17.04 5.01 2.02
C GLY A 268 18.15 4.01 1.65
N ARG A 269 18.79 4.19 0.48
CA ARG A 269 19.89 3.34 -0.03
C ARG A 269 21.09 3.26 0.92
N CYS A 270 21.32 4.28 1.75
CA CYS A 270 22.44 4.35 2.68
C CYS A 270 22.35 3.33 3.83
N GLU A 271 21.15 2.86 4.20
CA GLU A 271 20.96 2.05 5.42
C GLU A 271 21.63 0.67 5.37
N LYS A 272 21.96 0.17 4.18
CA LYS A 272 22.52 -1.18 4.01
C LYS A 272 23.91 -1.09 3.42
N THR A 273 24.87 -1.74 4.10
CA THR A 273 26.16 -2.08 3.52
C THR A 273 25.94 -3.25 2.54
N TRP A 274 26.12 -2.97 1.25
CA TRP A 274 25.99 -3.97 0.20
C TRP A 274 27.30 -4.76 0.10
N LYS A 275 27.23 -6.09 -0.01
CA LYS A 275 28.42 -6.91 -0.25
C LYS A 275 29.02 -6.58 -1.62
N GLU A 276 30.32 -6.76 -1.76
CA GLU A 276 31.07 -6.47 -2.99
C GLU A 276 30.45 -7.17 -4.22
N GLU A 277 30.02 -8.43 -4.06
CA GLU A 277 29.35 -9.21 -5.12
C GLU A 277 28.01 -8.61 -5.57
N SER A 278 27.26 -7.99 -4.67
CA SER A 278 25.91 -7.45 -4.93
C SER A 278 25.93 -5.97 -5.31
N ALA A 279 27.03 -5.25 -5.05
CA ALA A 279 27.14 -3.83 -5.33
C ALA A 279 26.89 -3.47 -6.81
N PRO A 280 27.40 -4.22 -7.82
CA PRO A 280 27.11 -3.93 -9.23
C PRO A 280 25.63 -4.05 -9.58
N PHE A 281 24.91 -5.00 -8.97
CA PHE A 281 23.47 -5.16 -9.17
C PHE A 281 22.71 -3.95 -8.63
N ILE A 282 23.04 -3.57 -7.40
CA ILE A 282 22.40 -2.46 -6.69
C ILE A 282 22.65 -1.11 -7.37
N ALA A 283 23.82 -0.92 -7.98
CA ALA A 283 24.21 0.33 -8.61
C ALA A 283 23.24 0.76 -9.72
N ASN A 284 22.61 -0.18 -10.44
CA ASN A 284 21.77 0.14 -11.59
C ASN A 284 20.26 0.11 -11.32
N LEU A 285 19.84 -0.37 -10.14
CA LEU A 285 18.41 -0.41 -9.77
C LEU A 285 17.84 0.99 -9.57
N THR A 286 16.57 1.16 -9.92
CA THR A 286 15.78 2.34 -9.52
C THR A 286 15.25 2.13 -8.10
N PHE A 287 15.76 2.89 -7.12
CA PHE A 287 15.23 2.83 -5.76
C PHE A 287 14.02 3.74 -5.60
N LEU A 288 12.99 3.21 -4.95
CA LEU A 288 11.84 3.93 -4.43
C LEU A 288 12.01 4.08 -2.92
N HIS A 289 12.46 5.24 -2.46
CA HIS A 289 12.85 5.46 -1.06
C HIS A 289 12.38 6.82 -0.54
N HIS A 290 12.47 7.05 0.78
CA HIS A 290 12.01 8.30 1.39
C HIS A 290 13.12 9.35 1.58
N TRP A 291 14.38 8.98 1.40
CA TRP A 291 15.55 9.80 1.78
C TRP A 291 16.33 10.36 0.59
N GLY A 292 16.13 11.64 0.26
CA GLY A 292 16.67 12.28 -0.94
C GLY A 292 18.07 12.89 -0.86
N ILE A 293 18.97 12.44 0.04
CA ILE A 293 20.30 13.07 0.17
C ILE A 293 21.21 12.77 -1.04
N SER A 294 21.65 13.82 -1.72
CA SER A 294 22.43 13.71 -2.97
C SER A 294 23.93 13.98 -2.81
N ILE A 295 24.35 14.44 -1.62
CA ILE A 295 25.76 14.73 -1.30
C ILE A 295 26.20 13.97 -0.04
N ASP A 296 27.51 13.74 0.10
CA ASP A 296 28.07 13.12 1.30
C ASP A 296 28.26 14.15 2.41
N ARG A 297 27.53 13.97 3.51
CA ARG A 297 27.62 14.75 4.76
C ARG A 297 28.07 13.90 5.94
N SER A 298 28.54 12.68 5.71
CA SER A 298 28.93 11.74 6.78
C SER A 298 30.00 12.30 7.71
N LYS A 299 31.02 12.99 7.15
CA LYS A 299 32.09 13.65 7.91
C LYS A 299 31.59 14.83 8.73
N GLU A 300 30.72 15.65 8.14
CA GLU A 300 30.13 16.81 8.81
C GLU A 300 29.29 16.39 10.03
N LEU A 301 28.52 15.32 9.87
CA LEU A 301 27.57 14.83 10.87
C LEU A 301 28.18 13.76 11.79
N GLN A 302 29.41 13.32 11.53
CA GLN A 302 30.09 12.21 12.20
C GLN A 302 29.21 10.95 12.24
N HIS A 303 28.58 10.64 11.11
CA HIS A 303 27.60 9.57 10.99
C HIS A 303 27.58 8.98 9.57
N ASP A 304 27.98 7.72 9.43
CA ASP A 304 28.25 7.08 8.12
C ASP A 304 27.03 6.97 7.20
N LEU A 305 25.81 6.95 7.74
CA LEU A 305 24.56 6.82 6.96
C LEU A 305 24.10 8.12 6.24
N PHE A 306 24.89 9.20 6.31
CA PHE A 306 24.63 10.46 5.61
C PHE A 306 25.51 10.65 4.36
N ASN A 307 25.96 9.55 3.76
CA ASN A 307 26.61 9.56 2.46
C ASN A 307 25.62 9.91 1.32
N ALA A 308 26.14 10.30 0.16
CA ALA A 308 25.32 10.50 -1.04
C ALA A 308 24.68 9.15 -1.46
N CYS A 309 23.38 8.98 -1.28
CA CYS A 309 22.71 7.72 -1.61
C CYS A 309 21.38 7.87 -2.34
N HIS A 310 20.87 9.07 -2.53
CA HIS A 310 19.91 9.34 -3.58
C HIS A 310 20.69 9.65 -4.87
N ILE A 311 20.44 8.88 -5.93
CA ILE A 311 21.04 9.12 -7.25
C ILE A 311 20.02 9.87 -8.13
N PRO A 312 20.24 11.17 -8.42
CA PRO A 312 19.34 11.93 -9.28
C PRO A 312 19.20 11.33 -10.68
N ASN A 313 18.02 11.43 -11.29
CA ASN A 313 17.66 10.82 -12.59
C ASN A 313 17.58 9.28 -12.60
N GLN A 314 17.88 8.62 -11.48
CA GLN A 314 17.77 7.17 -11.34
C GLN A 314 16.74 6.85 -10.27
N ASP A 315 17.01 7.22 -9.02
CA ASP A 315 16.15 6.94 -7.89
C ASP A 315 14.94 7.89 -7.86
N ILE A 316 13.89 7.51 -7.13
CA ILE A 316 12.68 8.32 -6.93
C ILE A 316 12.42 8.45 -5.43
N VAL A 317 12.40 9.69 -4.95
CA VAL A 317 11.96 9.99 -3.59
C VAL A 317 10.44 9.89 -3.54
N VAL A 318 9.91 8.88 -2.85
CA VAL A 318 8.46 8.64 -2.71
C VAL A 318 7.98 9.11 -1.33
N PRO A 319 6.74 9.60 -1.20
CA PRO A 319 6.22 10.08 0.08
C PRO A 319 6.12 8.92 1.07
N VAL A 320 6.48 9.20 2.32
CA VAL A 320 6.27 8.26 3.42
C VAL A 320 4.78 8.11 3.71
N LEU A 321 4.34 6.87 3.92
CA LEU A 321 3.01 6.63 4.44
C LEU A 321 2.95 7.01 5.93
N CYS A 322 2.11 7.98 6.25
CA CYS A 322 1.85 8.44 7.62
C CYS A 322 0.58 7.79 8.20
N GLY A 323 0.50 6.45 8.17
CA GLY A 323 -0.71 5.71 8.58
C GLY A 323 -1.12 5.92 10.04
N ASP A 324 -0.15 6.14 10.93
CA ASP A 324 -0.35 6.50 12.34
C ASP A 324 -1.02 7.87 12.55
N LEU A 325 -0.99 8.72 11.54
CA LEU A 325 -1.54 10.08 11.59
C LEU A 325 -2.80 10.25 10.74
N TYR A 326 -3.28 9.18 10.10
CA TYR A 326 -4.34 9.30 9.10
C TYR A 326 -5.68 9.77 9.71
N GLY A 327 -5.98 9.41 10.96
CA GLY A 327 -7.15 9.95 11.68
C GLY A 327 -7.04 11.41 12.06
N GLN A 328 -5.83 11.96 12.03
CA GLN A 328 -5.60 13.38 12.21
C GLN A 328 -5.70 14.13 10.87
N PHE A 329 -5.71 13.44 9.72
CA PHE A 329 -5.93 14.09 8.43
C PHE A 329 -7.37 14.56 8.23
N GLU A 330 -8.35 14.14 9.01
CA GLU A 330 -9.67 14.79 9.06
C GLU A 330 -9.58 16.27 9.48
N GLN A 331 -8.47 16.67 10.08
CA GLN A 331 -8.18 18.07 10.44
C GLN A 331 -7.69 18.90 9.24
N ASN A 332 -7.43 18.29 8.08
CA ASN A 332 -6.95 19.02 6.93
C ASN A 332 -7.98 20.04 6.44
N VAL A 333 -7.50 21.19 5.95
CA VAL A 333 -8.36 22.33 5.59
C VAL A 333 -9.31 22.05 4.42
N TRP A 334 -9.04 21.02 3.61
CA TRP A 334 -9.85 20.63 2.45
C TRP A 334 -10.77 19.44 2.72
N HIS A 335 -10.74 18.89 3.94
CA HIS A 335 -11.64 17.81 4.33
C HIS A 335 -13.09 18.32 4.33
N PRO A 336 -14.09 17.53 3.89
CA PRO A 336 -15.48 17.97 3.85
C PRO A 336 -16.00 18.55 5.16
N SER A 337 -15.66 17.93 6.30
CA SER A 337 -16.08 18.42 7.63
C SER A 337 -15.43 19.75 8.02
N ARG A 338 -14.24 20.04 7.49
CA ARG A 338 -13.47 21.27 7.75
C ARG A 338 -13.80 22.39 6.79
N LYS A 339 -14.22 22.08 5.57
CA LYS A 339 -14.82 23.08 4.67
C LYS A 339 -16.09 23.68 5.28
N ALA A 340 -16.87 22.87 6.01
CA ALA A 340 -18.04 23.33 6.75
C ALA A 340 -17.69 24.10 8.04
N ASN A 341 -16.53 23.81 8.65
CA ASN A 341 -16.06 24.45 9.89
C ASN A 341 -14.58 24.87 9.75
N PRO A 342 -14.30 26.00 9.09
CA PRO A 342 -12.94 26.43 8.80
C PRO A 342 -12.12 26.64 10.09
N VAL A 343 -10.84 26.26 10.04
CA VAL A 343 -9.90 26.53 11.13
C VAL A 343 -9.23 27.87 10.87
N ASN A 344 -9.39 28.81 11.80
CA ASN A 344 -8.62 30.06 11.76
C ASN A 344 -7.15 29.76 12.06
N LYS A 345 -6.27 30.15 11.14
CA LYS A 345 -4.82 30.01 11.32
C LYS A 345 -4.33 31.13 12.24
N THR A 346 -4.22 30.83 13.53
CA THR A 346 -3.82 31.81 14.57
C THR A 346 -2.34 31.70 14.96
N VAL A 347 -1.66 30.65 14.53
CA VAL A 347 -0.24 30.40 14.77
C VAL A 347 0.54 30.71 13.50
N LEU A 348 1.59 31.53 13.59
CA LEU A 348 2.44 31.84 12.44
C LEU A 348 3.18 30.57 11.98
N ALA A 349 3.93 29.92 12.88
CA ALA A 349 4.66 28.71 12.53
C ALA A 349 4.69 27.68 13.67
N SER A 350 4.64 26.39 13.34
CA SER A 350 4.70 25.33 14.35
C SER A 350 5.69 24.21 14.07
N LEU A 351 6.18 23.60 15.16
CA LEU A 351 7.03 22.42 15.19
C LEU A 351 6.78 21.64 16.48
N ALA A 352 6.22 20.43 16.39
CA ALA A 352 5.93 19.62 17.57
C ALA A 352 6.57 18.23 17.52
N GLY A 353 7.50 17.89 18.42
CA GLY A 353 8.14 16.56 18.51
C GLY A 353 9.57 16.63 19.04
N SER A 354 10.28 15.50 19.03
CA SER A 354 11.65 15.41 19.55
C SER A 354 12.60 16.44 18.92
N ILE A 355 13.50 17.02 19.72
CA ILE A 355 14.40 18.10 19.30
C ILE A 355 15.82 17.61 19.06
N CYS A 356 16.43 16.91 20.02
CA CYS A 356 17.84 16.46 19.97
C CYS A 356 18.03 14.98 19.59
N GLY A 357 16.96 14.24 19.33
CA GLY A 357 17.03 12.81 19.04
C GLY A 357 15.71 12.13 19.31
N TRP A 358 15.48 10.97 18.69
CA TRP A 358 14.26 10.20 18.90
C TRP A 358 14.10 9.83 20.38
N ASN A 359 12.97 10.23 20.99
CA ASN A 359 12.70 10.07 22.42
C ASN A 359 13.78 10.60 23.37
N SER A 360 14.65 11.51 22.90
CA SER A 360 15.69 12.11 23.74
C SER A 360 15.08 13.13 24.71
N ALA A 361 15.52 13.05 25.97
CA ALA A 361 15.23 14.07 26.99
C ALA A 361 16.16 15.28 26.88
N GLU A 362 17.22 15.20 26.06
CA GLU A 362 18.20 16.25 25.86
C GLU A 362 17.56 17.58 25.43
N GLU A 363 18.10 18.67 25.96
CA GLU A 363 17.74 20.05 25.60
C GLU A 363 18.81 20.65 24.69
N PRO A 364 18.44 21.55 23.75
CA PRO A 364 19.42 22.29 22.96
C PRO A 364 20.38 23.12 23.83
N PRO A 365 21.66 23.29 23.42
CA PRO A 365 22.26 22.75 22.20
C PRO A 365 22.48 21.23 22.27
N CYS A 366 22.09 20.52 21.22
CA CYS A 366 22.22 19.06 21.16
C CYS A 366 23.67 18.65 20.95
N ARG A 367 24.08 17.51 21.53
CA ARG A 367 25.44 16.95 21.47
C ARG A 367 25.89 16.64 20.04
N ASN A 368 24.97 16.18 19.20
CA ASN A 368 25.23 15.88 17.80
C ASN A 368 24.24 16.62 16.90
N LYS A 369 24.64 16.77 15.63
CA LYS A 369 23.82 17.40 14.59
C LYS A 369 23.12 16.39 13.68
N PHE A 370 23.41 15.09 13.77
CA PHE A 370 22.83 14.11 12.84
C PHE A 370 21.30 14.08 12.93
N TYR A 371 20.73 14.28 14.12
CA TYR A 371 19.28 14.40 14.24
C TYR A 371 18.81 15.73 13.66
N SER A 372 18.01 15.65 12.59
CA SER A 372 17.44 16.80 11.91
C SER A 372 18.48 17.77 11.34
N LEU A 373 19.71 17.31 11.10
CA LEU A 373 20.83 18.18 10.66
C LEU A 373 21.08 19.35 11.62
N GLY A 374 20.68 19.23 12.90
CA GLY A 374 20.73 20.30 13.89
C GLY A 374 19.62 21.36 13.75
N VAL A 375 18.77 21.30 12.72
CA VAL A 375 17.75 22.30 12.41
C VAL A 375 16.73 22.44 13.54
N ARG A 376 16.22 21.34 14.08
CA ARG A 376 15.26 21.39 15.19
C ARG A 376 15.82 22.07 16.44
N ALA A 377 17.12 21.89 16.70
CA ALA A 377 17.81 22.51 17.83
C ALA A 377 17.93 24.01 17.65
N ALA A 378 18.22 24.48 16.44
CA ALA A 378 18.28 25.89 16.10
C ALA A 378 16.88 26.55 16.16
N LEU A 379 15.87 25.91 15.56
CA LEU A 379 14.48 26.40 15.62
C LEU A 379 13.94 26.48 17.06
N TRP A 380 14.46 25.69 18.00
CA TRP A 380 14.05 25.75 19.41
C TRP A 380 14.24 27.13 20.04
N GLN A 381 15.11 27.99 19.49
CA GLN A 381 15.28 29.36 19.97
C GLN A 381 14.06 30.25 19.70
N LEU A 382 13.22 29.89 18.73
CA LEU A 382 12.00 30.63 18.39
C LEU A 382 10.80 30.22 19.27
N ARG A 383 10.93 29.24 20.18
CA ARG A 383 9.79 28.68 20.94
C ARG A 383 9.04 29.71 21.81
N ASP A 384 9.75 30.74 22.27
CA ASP A 384 9.22 31.79 23.14
C ASP A 384 8.80 33.04 22.33
N GLN A 385 8.98 33.03 21.00
CA GLN A 385 8.64 34.15 20.13
C GLN A 385 7.14 34.20 19.80
N PRO A 386 6.50 35.40 19.80
CA PRO A 386 5.09 35.53 19.49
C PRO A 386 4.71 34.95 18.12
N GLY A 387 3.72 34.05 18.10
CA GLY A 387 3.24 33.37 16.89
C GLY A 387 3.97 32.08 16.54
N PHE A 388 5.05 31.74 17.24
CA PHE A 388 5.74 30.46 17.08
C PHE A 388 5.24 29.45 18.13
N HIS A 389 4.91 28.24 17.68
CA HIS A 389 4.54 27.13 18.57
C HIS A 389 5.50 25.97 18.37
N ILE A 390 6.58 25.97 19.13
CA ILE A 390 7.64 24.96 19.06
C ILE A 390 7.68 24.19 20.37
N ALA A 391 7.34 22.91 20.32
CA ALA A 391 7.15 22.09 21.51
C ALA A 391 7.67 20.65 21.32
N LYS A 392 8.04 20.00 22.42
CA LYS A 392 8.43 18.58 22.39
C LYS A 392 7.25 17.64 22.18
N ARG A 393 6.05 18.05 22.64
CA ARG A 393 4.79 17.30 22.53
C ARG A 393 3.62 18.28 22.41
N VAL A 394 2.60 17.87 21.68
CA VAL A 394 1.31 18.57 21.61
C VAL A 394 0.18 17.53 21.75
N PRO A 395 -1.00 17.90 22.28
CA PRO A 395 -2.11 16.96 22.47
C PRO A 395 -2.61 16.33 21.17
N ALA A 396 -2.74 17.14 20.10
CA ALA A 396 -3.19 16.71 18.79
C ALA A 396 -2.35 17.38 17.70
N LEU A 397 -1.42 16.62 17.10
CA LEU A 397 -0.48 17.13 16.10
C LEU A 397 -1.21 17.70 14.88
N GLY A 398 -2.20 16.98 14.35
CA GLY A 398 -2.94 17.41 13.17
C GLY A 398 -3.70 18.72 13.39
N ALA A 399 -4.37 18.87 14.53
CA ALA A 399 -5.07 20.11 14.87
C ALA A 399 -4.09 21.28 15.05
N SER A 400 -2.95 21.06 15.72
CA SER A 400 -1.92 22.09 15.91
C SER A 400 -1.34 22.57 14.58
N MET A 401 -1.06 21.65 13.65
CA MET A 401 -0.52 21.97 12.34
C MET A 401 -1.58 22.63 11.43
N ALA A 402 -2.83 22.15 11.45
CA ALA A 402 -3.92 22.75 10.67
C ALA A 402 -4.19 24.22 11.05
N ALA A 403 -4.04 24.55 12.34
CA ALA A 403 -4.18 25.91 12.88
C ALA A 403 -2.95 26.81 12.66
N SER A 404 -1.89 26.31 12.01
CA SER A 404 -0.67 27.08 11.70
C SER A 404 -0.66 27.55 10.26
N GLU A 405 -0.12 28.75 9.99
CA GLU A 405 0.16 29.21 8.62
C GLU A 405 1.29 28.41 8.00
N PHE A 406 2.41 28.32 8.71
CA PHE A 406 3.61 27.59 8.33
C PHE A 406 3.86 26.40 9.25
N CYS A 407 4.40 25.31 8.69
CA CYS A 407 4.79 24.14 9.45
C CYS A 407 6.23 23.79 9.11
N PHE A 408 7.09 23.81 10.12
CA PHE A 408 8.46 23.36 9.95
C PHE A 408 8.48 21.87 9.63
N ALA A 409 9.09 21.53 8.50
CA ALA A 409 9.21 20.18 7.99
C ALA A 409 10.67 19.70 7.90
N PRO A 410 11.50 19.90 8.95
CA PRO A 410 12.88 19.46 8.89
C PRO A 410 12.96 17.94 8.91
N THR A 411 14.06 17.44 8.37
CA THR A 411 14.39 16.02 8.36
C THR A 411 14.47 15.41 9.77
N GLY A 412 14.48 14.09 9.88
CA GLY A 412 14.70 13.33 11.13
C GLY A 412 16.16 12.93 11.28
N ALA A 413 16.43 11.75 11.87
CA ALA A 413 17.75 11.12 11.81
C ALA A 413 18.08 10.62 10.38
N GLY A 414 17.05 10.40 9.56
CA GLY A 414 17.06 10.30 8.11
C GLY A 414 15.81 11.04 7.65
N HIS A 415 15.04 10.57 6.67
CA HIS A 415 13.82 11.30 6.26
C HIS A 415 12.86 11.58 7.43
N GLY A 416 12.09 12.66 7.33
CA GLY A 416 11.07 13.04 8.30
C GLY A 416 9.66 12.84 7.76
N LYS A 417 8.69 12.42 8.60
CA LYS A 417 7.26 12.36 8.21
C LYS A 417 6.63 13.74 7.97
N ARG A 418 7.23 14.80 8.52
CA ARG A 418 6.62 16.13 8.58
C ARG A 418 6.38 16.75 7.22
N ASN A 419 7.26 16.51 6.25
CA ASN A 419 7.09 17.04 4.90
C ASN A 419 5.76 16.58 4.27
N VAL A 420 5.41 15.30 4.39
CA VAL A 420 4.12 14.79 3.92
C VAL A 420 2.98 15.31 4.80
N VAL A 421 3.13 15.26 6.13
CA VAL A 421 2.05 15.64 7.07
C VAL A 421 1.65 17.11 6.94
N SER A 422 2.60 18.05 6.81
CA SER A 422 2.30 19.47 6.66
C SER A 422 1.52 19.74 5.38
N VAL A 423 1.95 19.14 4.27
CA VAL A 423 1.29 19.29 2.97
C VAL A 423 -0.12 18.72 3.04
N THR A 424 -0.31 17.49 3.54
CA THR A 424 -1.64 16.87 3.64
C THR A 424 -2.61 17.65 4.54
N LEU A 425 -2.12 18.33 5.58
CA LEU A 425 -2.96 19.12 6.49
C LEU A 425 -3.31 20.52 6.00
N GLY A 426 -2.73 20.97 4.88
CA GLY A 426 -2.91 22.34 4.39
C GLY A 426 -2.14 23.37 5.23
N CYS A 427 -0.91 23.03 5.61
CA CYS A 427 0.02 23.92 6.28
C CYS A 427 1.24 24.14 5.39
N ILE A 428 1.62 25.39 5.11
CA ILE A 428 2.70 25.70 4.17
C ILE A 428 4.01 25.12 4.73
N PRO A 429 4.64 24.14 4.07
CA PRO A 429 5.84 23.50 4.59
C PRO A 429 7.03 24.46 4.55
N VAL A 430 7.76 24.58 5.66
CA VAL A 430 9.06 25.26 5.72
C VAL A 430 10.15 24.20 5.73
N ILE A 431 10.91 24.14 4.64
CA ILE A 431 11.95 23.14 4.40
C ILE A 431 13.31 23.76 4.68
N ILE A 432 14.06 23.11 5.57
CA ILE A 432 15.42 23.46 5.94
C ILE A 432 16.19 22.15 5.96
N SER A 433 16.75 21.78 4.82
CA SER A 433 17.45 20.50 4.61
C SER A 433 18.18 20.55 3.28
N ASP A 434 19.35 21.19 3.27
CA ASP A 434 20.11 21.42 2.05
C ASP A 434 20.53 20.08 1.43
N HIS A 435 20.39 20.01 0.10
CA HIS A 435 20.72 18.83 -0.72
C HIS A 435 19.92 17.56 -0.44
N VAL A 436 18.80 17.67 0.29
CA VAL A 436 17.84 16.59 0.52
C VAL A 436 16.59 16.81 -0.32
N ALA A 437 16.45 16.05 -1.39
CA ALA A 437 15.27 16.07 -2.24
C ALA A 437 14.01 15.62 -1.47
N GLN A 438 12.92 16.33 -1.70
CA GLN A 438 11.59 16.06 -1.16
C GLN A 438 10.81 15.08 -2.06
N PRO A 439 9.69 14.51 -1.56
CA PRO A 439 8.87 13.59 -2.34
C PRO A 439 8.52 14.12 -3.73
N TYR A 440 8.83 13.30 -4.74
CA TYR A 440 8.62 13.53 -6.15
C TYR A 440 9.36 14.73 -6.78
N GLU A 441 10.35 15.32 -6.11
CA GLU A 441 11.29 16.22 -6.81
C GLU A 441 12.07 15.43 -7.89
N PRO A 442 12.34 16.02 -9.08
CA PRO A 442 12.06 17.41 -9.46
C PRO A 442 10.69 17.64 -10.11
N PHE A 443 9.80 16.64 -10.13
CA PHE A 443 8.49 16.72 -10.81
C PHE A 443 7.45 17.51 -10.01
N LEU A 444 7.49 17.41 -8.69
CA LEU A 444 6.71 18.22 -7.78
C LEU A 444 7.66 19.27 -7.19
N ASP A 445 7.59 20.52 -7.64
CA ASP A 445 8.47 21.59 -7.15
C ASP A 445 8.00 22.10 -5.78
N TRP A 446 8.76 21.83 -4.72
CA TRP A 446 8.40 22.25 -3.37
C TRP A 446 8.57 23.75 -3.15
N ASN A 447 9.26 24.49 -4.04
CA ASN A 447 9.34 25.95 -3.97
C ASN A 447 8.00 26.63 -4.28
N ASP A 448 7.17 25.98 -5.10
CA ASP A 448 5.89 26.53 -5.55
C ASP A 448 4.92 26.72 -4.38
N PHE A 449 4.82 25.71 -3.51
CA PHE A 449 3.86 25.68 -2.40
C PHE A 449 4.50 25.74 -1.02
N GLY A 450 5.81 25.54 -0.89
CA GLY A 450 6.56 25.58 0.35
C GLY A 450 7.46 26.82 0.48
N VAL A 451 8.23 26.87 1.56
CA VAL A 451 9.28 27.87 1.79
C VAL A 451 10.59 27.13 2.03
N TRP A 452 11.55 27.29 1.13
CA TRP A 452 12.91 26.80 1.33
C TRP A 452 13.74 27.87 2.03
N ILE A 453 14.36 27.50 3.15
CA ILE A 453 15.33 28.33 3.86
C ILE A 453 16.64 27.54 3.90
N PRO A 454 17.73 28.04 3.29
CA PRO A 454 19.03 27.38 3.39
C PRO A 454 19.46 27.20 4.84
N GLU A 455 20.19 26.13 5.16
CA GLU A 455 20.60 25.85 6.54
C GLU A 455 21.45 27.00 7.12
N GLY A 456 22.27 27.65 6.30
CA GLY A 456 23.07 28.82 6.68
C GLY A 456 22.26 30.09 6.99
N HIS A 457 20.97 30.13 6.64
CA HIS A 457 20.06 31.25 6.86
C HIS A 457 18.97 30.94 7.90
N ILE A 458 19.20 29.91 8.73
CA ILE A 458 18.22 29.49 9.74
C ILE A 458 17.92 30.60 10.77
N ASP A 459 18.87 31.48 11.06
CA ASP A 459 18.68 32.61 11.97
C ASP A 459 17.75 33.69 11.39
N ASP A 460 17.63 33.76 10.06
CA ASP A 460 16.73 34.67 9.35
C ASP A 460 15.28 34.16 9.30
N THR A 461 15.00 32.96 9.84
CA THR A 461 13.70 32.28 9.73
C THR A 461 12.52 33.16 10.15
N GLU A 462 12.62 33.86 11.29
CA GLU A 462 11.54 34.72 11.75
C GLU A 462 11.26 35.86 10.78
N PHE A 463 12.31 36.54 10.34
CA PHE A 463 12.21 37.64 9.38
C PHE A 463 11.58 37.17 8.07
N ILE A 464 12.04 36.04 7.54
CA ILE A 464 11.52 35.44 6.31
C ILE A 464 10.03 35.14 6.44
N LEU A 465 9.60 34.41 7.48
CA LEU A 465 8.21 33.98 7.63
C LEU A 465 7.26 35.15 7.86
N ARG A 466 7.68 36.17 8.62
CA ARG A 466 6.88 37.40 8.82
C ARG A 466 6.79 38.26 7.56
N GLY A 467 7.75 38.14 6.65
CA GLY A 467 7.77 38.88 5.39
C GLY A 467 6.72 38.43 4.37
N PHE A 468 6.08 37.26 4.56
CA PHE A 468 5.05 36.76 3.65
C PHE A 468 3.73 37.52 3.79
N THR A 469 3.30 38.12 2.68
CA THR A 469 1.98 38.74 2.57
C THR A 469 0.85 37.71 2.54
N ALA A 470 -0.38 38.13 2.83
CA ALA A 470 -1.56 37.27 2.72
C ALA A 470 -1.76 36.73 1.29
N ALA A 471 -1.47 37.53 0.26
CA ALA A 471 -1.59 37.12 -1.14
C ALA A 471 -0.58 36.01 -1.49
N GLN A 472 0.68 36.15 -1.09
CA GLN A 472 1.70 35.10 -1.30
C GLN A 472 1.35 33.81 -0.57
N LYS A 473 0.83 33.90 0.66
CA LYS A 473 0.34 32.72 1.41
C LYS A 473 -0.84 32.05 0.69
N ALA A 474 -1.78 32.83 0.16
CA ALA A 474 -2.92 32.30 -0.58
C ALA A 474 -2.49 31.58 -1.87
N GLU A 475 -1.56 32.15 -2.65
CA GLU A 475 -1.00 31.51 -3.85
C GLU A 475 -0.33 30.17 -3.50
N LYS A 476 0.48 30.13 -2.44
CA LYS A 476 1.09 28.89 -1.96
C LYS A 476 0.06 27.85 -1.57
N MET A 477 -0.99 28.25 -0.85
CA MET A 477 -2.09 27.35 -0.45
C MET A 477 -2.86 26.78 -1.64
N GLU A 478 -3.03 27.54 -2.72
CA GLU A 478 -3.65 27.04 -3.96
C GLU A 478 -2.82 25.92 -4.58
N LYS A 479 -1.50 26.14 -4.74
CA LYS A 479 -0.59 25.11 -5.26
C LYS A 479 -0.44 23.92 -4.30
N LEU A 480 -0.46 24.18 -2.99
CA LEU A 480 -0.36 23.16 -1.95
C LEU A 480 -1.48 22.12 -2.05
N PHE A 481 -2.68 22.52 -2.46
CA PHE A 481 -3.80 21.59 -2.63
C PHE A 481 -3.48 20.49 -3.65
N CYS A 482 -2.90 20.85 -4.79
CA CYS A 482 -2.49 19.86 -5.78
C CYS A 482 -1.34 18.98 -5.24
N ALA A 483 -0.33 19.59 -4.63
CA ALA A 483 0.78 18.86 -4.01
C ALA A 483 0.30 17.84 -2.95
N ALA A 484 -0.70 18.20 -2.15
CA ALA A 484 -1.29 17.33 -1.12
C ALA A 484 -1.91 16.06 -1.70
N ARG A 485 -2.50 16.13 -2.90
CA ARG A 485 -3.04 14.97 -3.60
C ARG A 485 -1.89 14.06 -4.04
N HIS A 486 -0.85 14.63 -4.64
CA HIS A 486 0.34 13.87 -5.08
C HIS A 486 1.09 13.15 -3.97
N VAL A 487 1.07 13.64 -2.72
CA VAL A 487 1.80 12.98 -1.61
C VAL A 487 0.92 12.09 -0.72
N ALA A 488 -0.39 12.09 -0.93
CA ALA A 488 -1.34 11.29 -0.14
C ALA A 488 -1.68 9.96 -0.82
N TYR A 489 -1.86 8.90 -0.03
CA TYR A 489 -2.22 7.56 -0.53
C TYR A 489 -3.74 7.35 -0.56
N THR A 490 -4.50 8.25 -1.17
CA THR A 490 -5.97 8.26 -1.06
C THR A 490 -6.65 7.13 -1.83
N SER A 491 -6.09 6.62 -2.92
CA SER A 491 -6.65 5.43 -3.59
C SER A 491 -6.44 4.13 -2.81
N VAL A 492 -5.62 4.20 -1.74
CA VAL A 492 -5.38 3.09 -0.82
C VAL A 492 -6.24 3.25 0.42
N PHE A 493 -6.29 4.46 0.99
CA PHE A 493 -6.91 4.73 2.29
C PHE A 493 -8.27 5.46 2.20
N GLY A 494 -8.80 5.68 1.01
CA GLY A 494 -9.99 6.48 0.76
C GLY A 494 -9.69 7.99 0.69
N GLY A 495 -10.65 8.72 0.10
CA GLY A 495 -10.55 10.15 -0.15
C GLY A 495 -10.33 10.98 1.11
N LEU A 496 -9.25 11.78 1.12
CA LEU A 496 -8.96 12.75 2.19
C LEU A 496 -9.50 14.15 1.92
N PHE A 497 -9.79 14.45 0.66
CA PHE A 497 -10.17 15.79 0.20
C PHE A 497 -11.59 15.75 -0.37
N ALA A 498 -12.28 16.88 -0.32
CA ALA A 498 -13.61 17.00 -0.90
C ALA A 498 -13.59 16.65 -2.40
N GLY A 499 -14.34 15.61 -2.79
CA GLY A 499 -14.42 15.13 -4.17
C GLY A 499 -13.17 14.41 -4.66
N ASP A 500 -12.30 13.94 -3.76
CA ASP A 500 -11.10 13.20 -4.17
C ASP A 500 -11.44 11.82 -4.73
N THR A 501 -10.97 11.57 -5.93
CA THR A 501 -11.15 10.32 -6.68
C THR A 501 -9.90 9.44 -6.65
N GLY A 502 -8.83 9.88 -5.98
CA GLY A 502 -7.54 9.19 -6.00
C GLY A 502 -6.78 9.33 -7.33
N GLU A 503 -7.27 10.15 -8.28
CA GLU A 503 -6.66 10.30 -9.62
C GLU A 503 -5.20 10.78 -9.55
N TYR A 504 -4.87 11.66 -8.60
CA TYR A 504 -3.54 12.28 -8.45
C TYR A 504 -2.81 11.77 -7.22
N ASP A 505 -3.20 10.61 -6.68
CA ASP A 505 -2.62 10.12 -5.44
C ASP A 505 -1.13 9.75 -5.59
N ALA A 506 -0.49 9.40 -4.47
CA ALA A 506 0.92 9.04 -4.44
C ALA A 506 1.26 7.89 -5.39
N VAL A 507 0.44 6.86 -5.49
CA VAL A 507 0.73 5.72 -6.37
C VAL A 507 0.55 6.13 -7.83
N ALA A 508 -0.54 6.82 -8.17
CA ALA A 508 -0.78 7.35 -9.51
C ALA A 508 0.37 8.25 -9.96
N THR A 509 0.93 9.06 -9.05
CA THR A 509 2.08 9.93 -9.32
C THR A 509 3.32 9.15 -9.71
N LEU A 510 3.68 8.13 -8.92
CA LEU A 510 4.79 7.23 -9.26
C LEU A 510 4.61 6.59 -10.64
N ILE A 511 3.40 6.07 -10.92
CA ILE A 511 3.11 5.41 -12.20
C ILE A 511 3.22 6.39 -13.39
N ASN A 512 2.80 7.64 -13.21
CA ASN A 512 2.94 8.68 -14.23
C ASN A 512 4.41 9.07 -14.48
N ILE A 513 5.24 9.13 -13.44
CA ILE A 513 6.69 9.34 -13.57
C ILE A 513 7.32 8.21 -14.39
N LEU A 514 7.02 6.96 -14.04
CA LEU A 514 7.54 5.79 -14.77
C LEU A 514 7.09 5.81 -16.24
N ARG A 515 5.83 6.15 -16.50
CA ARG A 515 5.30 6.31 -17.85
C ARG A 515 6.02 7.42 -18.65
N ALA A 516 6.28 8.56 -18.04
CA ALA A 516 6.99 9.67 -18.68
C ALA A 516 8.44 9.28 -19.03
N ARG A 517 9.13 8.57 -18.12
CA ARG A 517 10.47 8.00 -18.37
C ARG A 517 10.46 6.99 -19.53
N LEU A 518 9.45 6.12 -19.62
CA LEU A 518 9.34 5.16 -20.73
C LEU A 518 9.14 5.84 -22.10
N ARG A 519 8.32 6.90 -22.14
CA ARG A 519 8.08 7.67 -23.37
C ARG A 519 9.30 8.48 -23.83
N ASN A 520 10.19 8.81 -22.90
CA ASN A 520 11.32 9.70 -23.12
C ASN A 520 12.63 9.05 -22.61
N PRO A 521 13.06 7.91 -23.19
CA PRO A 521 14.22 7.18 -22.70
C PRO A 521 15.51 8.01 -22.81
N GLY A 522 16.28 8.05 -21.72
CA GLY A 522 17.55 8.78 -21.66
C GLY A 522 17.43 10.28 -21.38
N VAL A 523 16.21 10.81 -21.29
CA VAL A 523 15.98 12.20 -20.89
C VAL A 523 16.12 12.35 -19.37
N PRO A 524 16.91 13.33 -18.88
CA PRO A 524 16.98 13.64 -17.45
C PRO A 524 15.63 14.06 -16.87
N ASP A 525 15.36 13.68 -15.61
CA ASP A 525 14.04 13.86 -14.98
C ASP A 525 13.55 15.31 -14.99
N HIS A 526 14.45 16.27 -14.73
CA HIS A 526 14.12 17.70 -14.70
C HIS A 526 13.64 18.26 -16.06
N GLN A 527 13.86 17.53 -17.16
CA GLN A 527 13.42 17.94 -18.50
C GLN A 527 12.10 17.29 -18.92
N LEU A 528 11.66 16.21 -18.23
CA LEU A 528 10.51 15.41 -18.65
C LEU A 528 9.21 16.23 -18.70
N MET A 529 8.98 17.12 -17.74
CA MET A 529 7.78 17.99 -17.74
C MET A 529 7.76 18.96 -18.93
N GLY A 530 8.91 19.36 -19.46
CA GLY A 530 8.99 20.21 -20.66
C GLY A 530 8.69 19.47 -21.96
N LEU A 531 8.82 18.14 -21.97
CA LEU A 531 8.68 17.30 -23.17
C LEU A 531 7.38 16.50 -23.21
N ASP A 532 6.83 16.11 -22.06
CA ASP A 532 5.54 15.39 -21.96
C ASP A 532 4.47 16.30 -21.34
N LYS A 533 3.68 16.95 -22.21
CA LYS A 533 2.59 17.84 -21.78
C LYS A 533 1.51 17.10 -20.98
N GLU A 534 1.21 15.85 -21.30
CA GLU A 534 0.22 15.06 -20.56
C GLU A 534 0.69 14.85 -19.12
N PHE A 535 1.99 14.56 -18.95
CA PHE A 535 2.61 14.42 -17.64
C PHE A 535 2.66 15.75 -16.87
N ALA A 536 3.02 16.85 -17.53
CA ALA A 536 3.02 18.18 -16.90
C ALA A 536 1.61 18.62 -16.46
N ASP A 537 0.59 18.40 -17.29
CA ASP A 537 -0.79 18.70 -16.93
C ASP A 537 -1.27 17.82 -15.76
N PHE A 538 -0.85 16.55 -15.70
CA PHE A 538 -1.12 15.64 -14.58
C PHE A 538 -0.48 16.14 -13.28
N MET A 539 0.81 16.51 -13.30
CA MET A 539 1.51 17.04 -12.12
C MET A 539 0.96 18.40 -11.64
N ALA A 540 0.25 19.12 -12.52
CA ALA A 540 -0.45 20.36 -12.20
C ALA A 540 -1.93 20.14 -11.81
N CYS A 541 -2.36 18.90 -11.56
CA CYS A 541 -3.74 18.53 -11.25
C CYS A 541 -4.79 19.04 -12.23
N LYS A 542 -4.43 19.24 -13.50
CA LYS A 542 -5.38 19.74 -14.50
C LYS A 542 -6.31 18.61 -14.93
N PRO A 543 -7.63 18.86 -15.01
CA PRO A 543 -8.57 17.90 -15.55
C PRO A 543 -8.12 17.47 -16.95
N ARG A 544 -8.24 16.17 -17.24
CA ARG A 544 -7.95 15.68 -18.59
C ARG A 544 -8.89 16.36 -19.58
N LEU A 545 -8.31 17.04 -20.57
CA LEU A 545 -9.06 17.43 -21.75
C LEU A 545 -9.56 16.14 -22.43
N ALA A 546 -10.86 16.01 -22.62
CA ALA A 546 -11.41 14.97 -23.48
C ALA A 546 -10.73 15.11 -24.85
N SER A 547 -9.91 14.14 -25.24
CA SER A 547 -9.10 14.24 -26.45
C SER A 547 -9.99 14.44 -27.68
N ALA A 548 -9.89 15.60 -28.33
CA ALA A 548 -10.34 15.79 -29.70
C ALA A 548 -9.58 14.80 -30.61
N GLY A 549 -10.30 14.21 -31.57
CA GLY A 549 -9.88 13.05 -32.34
C GLY A 549 -8.47 13.11 -32.93
N GLY A 550 -7.69 12.07 -32.63
CA GLY A 550 -6.47 11.70 -33.34
C GLY A 550 -6.54 10.22 -33.68
N SER A 551 -6.92 9.90 -34.92
CA SER A 551 -6.96 8.54 -35.45
C SER A 551 -5.54 7.97 -35.59
N ARG A 552 -5.13 7.09 -34.68
CA ARG A 552 -4.35 5.91 -35.06
C ARG A 552 -5.32 4.73 -35.02
N ALA A 553 -5.53 4.11 -36.17
CA ALA A 553 -6.39 2.95 -36.32
C ALA A 553 -6.04 1.89 -35.25
N GLY A 554 -7.05 1.48 -34.48
CA GLY A 554 -6.97 0.29 -33.61
C GLY A 554 -7.04 0.49 -32.10
N ALA A 555 -7.38 1.66 -31.57
CA ALA A 555 -7.73 1.80 -30.14
C ALA A 555 -9.05 2.56 -30.01
N PRO A 556 -10.13 1.98 -29.46
CA PRO A 556 -11.28 2.77 -29.11
C PRO A 556 -10.83 3.77 -28.04
N ALA A 557 -11.33 5.00 -28.13
CA ALA A 557 -11.35 5.89 -26.98
C ALA A 557 -11.86 5.07 -25.78
N ALA A 558 -11.23 5.21 -24.60
CA ALA A 558 -11.82 4.67 -23.39
C ALA A 558 -13.29 5.10 -23.40
N PRO A 559 -14.25 4.16 -23.48
CA PRO A 559 -15.63 4.53 -23.64
C PRO A 559 -15.98 5.46 -22.47
N PRO A 560 -16.71 6.56 -22.68
CA PRO A 560 -17.35 7.22 -21.56
C PRO A 560 -18.08 6.14 -20.77
N MET A 561 -17.88 6.12 -19.44
CA MET A 561 -18.51 5.11 -18.60
C MET A 561 -20.00 5.06 -18.96
N PRO A 562 -20.55 3.89 -19.34
CA PRO A 562 -21.96 3.80 -19.67
C PRO A 562 -22.74 4.23 -18.44
N VAL A 563 -23.40 5.38 -18.53
CA VAL A 563 -24.52 5.73 -17.66
C VAL A 563 -25.59 4.71 -18.00
N ALA A 564 -25.73 3.68 -17.18
CA ALA A 564 -26.75 2.66 -17.39
C ALA A 564 -28.13 3.22 -17.01
N GLY A 565 -28.69 4.03 -17.88
CA GLY A 565 -30.13 4.09 -18.09
C GLY A 565 -30.48 3.15 -19.24
N VAL A 566 -30.66 1.86 -18.97
CA VAL A 566 -31.38 0.95 -19.89
C VAL A 566 -32.16 -0.07 -19.07
N THR A 567 -33.48 0.08 -19.16
CA THR A 567 -34.51 -0.92 -18.93
C THR A 567 -34.24 -2.18 -19.75
N HIS A 568 -34.07 -3.33 -19.10
CA HIS A 568 -34.24 -4.62 -19.77
C HIS A 568 -35.22 -5.50 -19.00
N GLU A 569 -36.19 -5.98 -19.77
CA GLU A 569 -37.27 -6.89 -19.40
C GLU A 569 -36.73 -8.19 -18.79
N ARG A 570 -37.40 -8.65 -17.73
CA ARG A 570 -37.12 -9.91 -17.05
C ARG A 570 -37.53 -11.06 -17.97
N GLY A 571 -36.58 -11.86 -18.41
CA GLY A 571 -36.86 -13.03 -19.22
C GLY A 571 -35.69 -13.99 -19.34
N ALA A 572 -35.23 -14.57 -18.22
CA ALA A 572 -34.68 -15.93 -18.10
C ALA A 572 -34.03 -16.08 -16.72
N THR A 573 -34.41 -17.13 -16.00
CA THR A 573 -33.94 -17.49 -14.66
C THR A 573 -32.47 -17.92 -14.69
N THR A 574 -31.56 -17.05 -14.25
CA THR A 574 -30.22 -17.44 -13.77
C THR A 574 -30.24 -17.50 -12.26
N ASP A 575 -29.81 -18.64 -11.71
CA ASP A 575 -29.71 -18.92 -10.29
C ASP A 575 -28.56 -18.11 -9.66
N ASP A 576 -28.90 -16.97 -9.05
CA ASP A 576 -27.97 -16.02 -8.43
C ASP A 576 -27.36 -16.51 -7.10
N THR A 577 -27.60 -17.76 -6.68
CA THR A 577 -27.17 -18.28 -5.37
C THR A 577 -25.72 -18.82 -5.31
N ASN A 578 -24.99 -18.85 -6.43
CA ASN A 578 -23.70 -19.57 -6.54
C ASN A 578 -22.42 -18.72 -6.77
N PHE A 579 -22.47 -17.38 -6.65
CA PHE A 579 -21.26 -16.56 -6.77
C PHE A 579 -20.71 -16.10 -5.41
N PRO A 580 -19.47 -16.47 -5.04
CA PRO A 580 -18.85 -15.96 -3.82
C PRO A 580 -18.57 -14.46 -3.95
N THR A 581 -18.89 -13.73 -2.88
CA THR A 581 -18.58 -12.31 -2.68
C THR A 581 -17.08 -12.03 -2.89
N ARG A 582 -16.75 -10.88 -3.51
CA ARG A 582 -15.38 -10.52 -3.94
C ARG A 582 -14.76 -9.50 -2.98
N THR A 583 -13.56 -9.78 -2.46
CA THR A 583 -12.86 -8.85 -1.56
C THR A 583 -11.91 -7.95 -2.35
N VAL A 584 -11.97 -6.63 -2.14
CA VAL A 584 -10.91 -5.69 -2.55
C VAL A 584 -10.29 -5.10 -1.28
N THR A 585 -8.97 -5.23 -1.14
CA THR A 585 -8.21 -4.55 -0.10
C THR A 585 -8.12 -3.07 -0.41
N THR A 586 -8.97 -2.29 0.24
CA THR A 586 -8.82 -0.85 0.33
C THR A 586 -8.82 -0.51 1.80
N ALA A 587 -7.81 0.20 2.29
CA ALA A 587 -7.77 0.72 3.65
C ALA A 587 -8.76 1.89 3.85
N ALA A 588 -10.01 1.73 3.41
CA ALA A 588 -11.02 2.77 3.47
C ALA A 588 -11.39 3.09 4.93
N TRP A 589 -11.47 4.37 5.24
CA TRP A 589 -11.98 4.89 6.50
C TRP A 589 -13.47 4.59 6.64
N ILE A 590 -13.86 3.92 7.73
CA ILE A 590 -15.26 3.76 8.10
C ILE A 590 -15.52 4.64 9.33
N ARG A 591 -16.45 5.60 9.21
CA ARG A 591 -16.86 6.52 10.29
C ARG A 591 -17.52 5.74 11.43
N ALA A 592 -16.92 5.74 12.61
CA ALA A 592 -17.56 5.23 13.82
C ALA A 592 -18.57 6.26 14.34
N ALA A 593 -19.87 5.98 14.23
CA ALA A 593 -20.89 6.81 14.84
C ALA A 593 -20.81 6.70 16.38
N ASN A 594 -20.46 7.81 17.04
CA ASN A 594 -20.84 8.09 18.42
C ASN A 594 -21.75 9.31 18.37
N GLY A 595 -22.87 9.26 19.10
CA GLY A 595 -24.10 9.95 18.76
C GLY A 595 -24.19 11.46 19.02
N ALA A 596 -25.42 11.93 18.78
CA ALA A 596 -26.04 13.22 19.05
C ALA A 596 -25.93 14.30 17.95
N SER A 597 -26.96 14.43 17.12
CA SER A 597 -28.11 15.31 17.39
C SER A 597 -29.05 15.35 16.18
N ALA A 598 -30.35 15.29 16.47
CA ALA A 598 -31.44 15.31 15.49
C ALA A 598 -31.69 16.74 14.99
N GLY A 599 -31.88 16.87 13.68
CA GLY A 599 -32.53 18.02 13.05
C GLY A 599 -33.68 17.50 12.20
N ASN A 600 -34.91 17.88 12.56
CA ASN A 600 -36.13 17.55 11.84
C ASN A 600 -36.15 18.22 10.46
N ASP A 601 -36.41 17.45 9.41
CA ASP A 601 -37.15 17.92 8.24
C ASP A 601 -38.10 16.82 7.77
N THR A 602 -39.39 17.14 7.81
CA THR A 602 -40.46 16.34 7.24
C THR A 602 -40.67 16.76 5.78
N ASP A 603 -40.70 15.81 4.85
CA ASP A 603 -41.49 15.99 3.64
C ASP A 603 -42.27 14.71 3.28
N SER A 604 -43.51 14.96 2.90
CA SER A 604 -44.60 14.04 2.65
C SER A 604 -44.70 13.76 1.17
N SER A 605 -44.24 12.59 0.73
CA SER A 605 -44.79 11.94 -0.46
C SER A 605 -44.53 10.44 -0.40
N GLY A 606 -45.62 9.69 -0.36
CA GLY A 606 -45.60 8.25 -0.22
C GLY A 606 -45.03 7.54 -1.44
N VAL A 607 -44.35 6.43 -1.13
CA VAL A 607 -43.85 5.37 -2.03
C VAL A 607 -42.45 5.61 -2.62
N SER A 608 -41.44 5.00 -1.99
CA SER A 608 -40.16 4.66 -2.60
C SER A 608 -39.62 3.35 -2.01
N LEU A 609 -39.44 2.32 -2.85
CA LEU A 609 -38.61 1.16 -2.56
C LEU A 609 -37.13 1.59 -2.65
N SER A 610 -36.63 2.31 -1.63
CA SER A 610 -35.20 2.56 -1.49
C SER A 610 -34.55 1.35 -0.83
N ARG A 611 -33.71 0.59 -1.56
CA ARG A 611 -32.71 -0.27 -0.91
C ARG A 611 -31.77 0.65 -0.12
N ARG A 612 -32.01 0.76 1.19
CA ARG A 612 -31.16 1.49 2.13
C ARG A 612 -29.85 0.70 2.31
N GLY A 613 -28.72 1.41 2.35
CA GLY A 613 -27.37 0.82 2.27
C GLY A 613 -27.07 -0.23 3.35
N ASP A 614 -26.23 -1.20 2.99
CA ASP A 614 -25.86 -2.34 3.84
C ASP A 614 -25.15 -1.89 5.14
N LEU A 615 -25.51 -2.52 6.26
CA LEU A 615 -24.95 -2.32 7.60
C LEU A 615 -23.80 -3.31 7.87
N CYS A 616 -22.78 -2.91 8.63
CA CYS A 616 -21.65 -3.78 9.04
C CYS A 616 -21.25 -3.52 10.49
N THR A 617 -20.58 -4.47 11.17
CA THR A 617 -20.02 -4.23 12.52
C THR A 617 -18.50 -4.11 12.51
N PHE A 618 -17.93 -3.20 13.31
CA PHE A 618 -16.48 -2.99 13.49
C PHE A 618 -16.16 -2.69 14.96
N ASN A 619 -15.35 -3.54 15.62
CA ASN A 619 -15.00 -3.44 17.04
C ASN A 619 -16.22 -3.21 17.99
N GLY A 620 -17.31 -3.94 17.75
CA GLY A 620 -18.54 -3.83 18.55
C GLY A 620 -19.37 -2.57 18.27
N LYS A 621 -19.02 -1.77 17.25
CA LYS A 621 -19.81 -0.62 16.77
C LYS A 621 -20.42 -0.93 15.40
N VAL A 622 -21.61 -0.40 15.15
CA VAL A 622 -22.34 -0.58 13.90
C VAL A 622 -21.98 0.55 12.94
N MET A 623 -21.67 0.19 11.70
CA MET A 623 -21.19 1.05 10.64
C MET A 623 -22.12 0.96 9.44
N TRP A 624 -22.28 2.07 8.72
CA TRP A 624 -23.18 2.18 7.57
C TRP A 624 -22.48 2.88 6.40
N TYR A 625 -22.67 2.35 5.19
CA TYR A 625 -22.10 2.93 3.97
C TYR A 625 -22.98 4.09 3.52
N ALA A 626 -22.48 5.32 3.69
CA ALA A 626 -23.24 6.52 3.39
C ALA A 626 -23.03 6.98 1.93
N ASP A 627 -23.98 6.69 1.06
CA ASP A 627 -24.26 7.58 -0.08
C ASP A 627 -24.92 8.86 0.48
N HIS A 628 -24.58 10.04 -0.07
CA HIS A 628 -25.02 11.34 0.43
C HIS A 628 -26.54 11.55 0.41
N ASN A 629 -27.30 10.65 -0.25
CA ASN A 629 -28.75 10.76 -0.44
C ASN A 629 -29.58 9.76 0.40
N VAL A 630 -28.96 9.01 1.31
CA VAL A 630 -29.68 7.98 2.08
C VAL A 630 -29.69 8.36 3.57
N PRO A 631 -30.87 8.31 4.25
CA PRO A 631 -30.94 8.59 5.68
C PRO A 631 -30.29 7.46 6.52
N PRO A 632 -29.78 7.77 7.72
CA PRO A 632 -29.17 6.77 8.60
C PRO A 632 -30.18 5.68 9.01
N PRO A 633 -29.71 4.44 9.25
CA PRO A 633 -30.57 3.35 9.68
C PRO A 633 -31.18 3.58 11.07
N THR A 634 -32.37 3.06 11.28
CA THR A 634 -33.09 3.11 12.57
C THR A 634 -32.50 2.13 13.59
N GLN A 635 -32.72 2.37 14.89
CA GLN A 635 -32.21 1.49 15.96
C GLN A 635 -32.77 0.06 15.84
N ASP A 636 -34.02 -0.10 15.39
CA ASP A 636 -34.64 -1.41 15.18
C ASP A 636 -33.99 -2.19 14.03
N GLU A 637 -33.60 -1.50 12.93
CA GLU A 637 -32.86 -2.10 11.82
C GLU A 637 -31.45 -2.53 12.27
N ILE A 638 -30.79 -1.72 13.10
CA ILE A 638 -29.50 -2.04 13.71
C ILE A 638 -29.62 -3.31 14.57
N ASP A 639 -30.63 -3.35 15.45
CA ASP A 639 -30.84 -4.48 16.36
C ASP A 639 -31.24 -5.75 15.58
N GLN A 640 -31.98 -5.62 14.48
CA GLN A 640 -32.30 -6.74 13.59
C GLN A 640 -31.04 -7.26 12.85
N HIS A 641 -30.14 -6.38 12.43
CA HIS A 641 -28.88 -6.76 11.78
C HIS A 641 -27.94 -7.50 12.74
N LEU A 642 -27.85 -7.01 13.98
CA LEU A 642 -27.08 -7.66 15.07
C LEU A 642 -27.63 -9.05 15.41
N ARG A 643 -28.96 -9.24 15.39
CA ARG A 643 -29.61 -10.54 15.60
C ARG A 643 -29.38 -11.53 14.45
N ASN A 644 -29.25 -11.03 13.23
CA ASN A 644 -29.11 -11.87 12.02
C ASN A 644 -27.65 -12.23 11.67
N GLY A 645 -26.66 -11.72 12.40
CA GLY A 645 -25.25 -12.11 12.24
C GLY A 645 -24.58 -11.63 10.94
N PHE A 646 -25.16 -10.65 10.25
CA PHE A 646 -24.59 -10.13 9.01
C PHE A 646 -23.37 -9.24 9.31
N CYS A 647 -22.22 -9.65 8.73
CA CYS A 647 -20.94 -8.93 8.68
C CYS A 647 -20.19 -8.77 10.01
N ALA A 648 -19.37 -9.78 10.34
CA ALA A 648 -18.16 -9.60 11.14
C ALA A 648 -17.04 -8.99 10.27
N PRO A 649 -16.22 -8.06 10.78
CA PRO A 649 -15.13 -7.49 10.00
C PRO A 649 -14.10 -8.57 9.71
N LYS A 650 -13.78 -8.77 8.43
CA LYS A 650 -12.54 -9.45 8.06
C LYS A 650 -11.39 -8.47 8.34
N ASN A 651 -10.46 -8.89 9.19
CA ASN A 651 -9.13 -8.33 9.39
C ASN A 651 -9.06 -7.04 10.25
N ALA A 652 -9.01 -7.21 11.59
CA ALA A 652 -8.79 -6.13 12.55
C ALA A 652 -7.33 -6.02 13.06
N ASN A 653 -6.41 -6.89 12.63
CA ASN A 653 -5.06 -6.95 13.21
C ASN A 653 -3.95 -6.75 12.16
N ARG A 654 -3.63 -5.49 11.84
CA ARG A 654 -2.35 -5.17 11.18
C ARG A 654 -1.25 -5.11 12.25
N PRO A 655 -0.11 -5.82 12.12
CA PRO A 655 1.05 -5.59 12.98
C PRO A 655 1.64 -4.20 12.74
N GLY A 656 1.93 -3.46 13.82
CA GLY A 656 2.48 -2.08 13.79
C GLY A 656 1.50 -1.03 14.31
N ASN A 657 1.95 0.23 14.48
CA ASN A 657 1.11 1.39 14.89
C ASN A 657 0.05 1.80 13.82
N PHE A 658 -0.38 0.85 12.97
CA PHE A 658 -1.35 1.08 11.91
C PHE A 658 -2.75 0.79 12.44
N PHE A 659 -3.65 1.76 12.30
CA PHE A 659 -5.07 1.50 12.50
C PHE A 659 -5.56 0.43 11.49
N PRO A 660 -6.54 -0.42 11.87
CA PRO A 660 -7.02 -1.47 10.97
C PRO A 660 -7.74 -0.84 9.79
N GLY A 661 -7.10 -0.81 8.62
CA GLY A 661 -7.81 -0.62 7.35
C GLY A 661 -8.51 -1.93 7.01
N GLY A 662 -9.85 -1.95 7.10
CA GLY A 662 -10.68 -3.12 6.80
C GLY A 662 -10.72 -3.42 5.31
N SER A 663 -11.15 -4.63 4.94
CA SER A 663 -11.38 -5.05 3.55
C SER A 663 -12.80 -4.69 3.11
N VAL A 664 -12.99 -4.15 1.90
CA VAL A 664 -14.35 -3.94 1.36
C VAL A 664 -14.73 -5.16 0.52
N THR A 665 -15.83 -5.82 0.89
CA THR A 665 -16.41 -6.91 0.12
C THR A 665 -17.45 -6.32 -0.84
N CYS A 666 -17.20 -6.38 -2.15
CA CYS A 666 -18.15 -5.90 -3.15
C CYS A 666 -19.22 -6.97 -3.47
N PRO A 667 -20.49 -6.56 -3.77
CA PRO A 667 -21.50 -7.47 -4.30
C PRO A 667 -21.12 -8.03 -5.68
N PRO A 668 -21.75 -9.12 -6.16
CA PRO A 668 -21.25 -9.97 -7.27
C PRO A 668 -21.25 -9.32 -8.67
N THR A 669 -21.67 -8.07 -8.80
CA THR A 669 -22.02 -7.46 -10.08
C THR A 669 -20.88 -6.62 -10.68
N GLY A 670 -19.88 -7.27 -11.28
CA GLY A 670 -18.96 -6.64 -12.24
C GLY A 670 -17.47 -7.02 -12.13
N PRO A 671 -16.65 -6.68 -13.16
CA PRO A 671 -15.20 -6.97 -13.18
C PRO A 671 -14.45 -6.21 -12.06
N ILE A 672 -13.32 -6.78 -11.59
CA ILE A 672 -12.48 -6.23 -10.49
C ILE A 672 -12.11 -4.74 -10.70
N THR A 673 -11.99 -4.31 -11.96
CA THR A 673 -11.76 -2.91 -12.35
C THR A 673 -12.88 -1.95 -11.96
N ARG A 674 -14.12 -2.40 -11.71
CA ARG A 674 -15.22 -1.54 -11.22
C ARG A 674 -15.16 -1.25 -9.72
N CYS A 675 -14.60 -2.15 -8.89
CA CYS A 675 -14.45 -1.86 -7.45
C CYS A 675 -13.32 -0.85 -7.18
N ALA A 676 -12.27 -0.84 -8.01
CA ALA A 676 -11.23 0.18 -7.97
C ALA A 676 -11.68 1.56 -8.50
N GLN A 677 -12.90 1.68 -9.07
CA GLN A 677 -13.50 2.95 -9.49
C GLN A 677 -14.42 3.56 -8.41
N LEU A 678 -14.81 2.77 -7.41
CA LEU A 678 -15.68 3.19 -6.29
C LEU A 678 -14.89 3.55 -5.02
N VAL A 679 -13.59 3.20 -4.96
CA VAL A 679 -12.64 3.59 -3.91
C VAL A 679 -11.56 4.46 -4.52
#